data_AF-A0A1G0LNS3-F1
#
_entry.id   AF-A0A1G0LNS3-F1
#
_cell.length_a   1.000
_cell.length_b   1.000
_cell.length_c   1.000
_cell.angle_alpha   90.00
_cell.angle_beta   90.00
_cell.angle_gamma   90.00
#
_symmetry.space_group_name_H-M   'P 1'
#
loop_
_entity.id
_entity.type
_entity.pdbx_description
1 polymer ?
#
loop_
_entity_poly.entity_id
_entity_poly.type
_entity_poly.pdbx_seq_one_letter_code
_entity_poly.pdbx_strand_id
1 'polypeptide(L)'
;MKQLQTVVMLFLFSLLVAGCAVSTQPLMQEDVLKRIANDREAMFKNQDPMNTVITLEEAMARSIKYNLDHRLKIMEDALSLRQADLMKYDMLPKLVASAGYNQRDSYNAASSMNVATGAESLAPSTSQERDIFRNDLSLTWNILDFGVSYYQAKQQADRSHIMKERRRKVVHSIMQQVRQAYWLALGAQELNGRFDPLLKEVAKALQDSSNIEQEKLRPPLETLTYRKTLLEIMKQLEAFRDELAQAKPRLASLMNFPLGQSFSLSPSMMEMLDLNTRLGEMENKALLQRPELLEADYNERISVSETRKAILRLLPGIELGVGTHYDSNSFLVNQSWVDGGARLTWNLMNLLSGPSQYNIAKGQVEIAQAQRLALSMAILTQVHVAYHDFKSRKRQFELSGQLQDIDASIYEQTLNQAKSGSQSHLAEIRSATASLMAEYRSYQNYAALQNSCGQIIATIGEDPLPKTVTSHEIKTLTGEIKSWLQGPAAICIPAAAAPAAAKPAVAAKPAPAASVQQVPMLASMPAPTIHLSMIPETITKGQRATLSWFSKDAIECKIKPEIGMVPPQGDLELAPSRTTTYSIACSGAGGASTGKVTVNVIESSPAALAPVVADVKKPAAPASRRCSSAVLVLGFDSGRSTIKPEHYDQLKKLAEFLIKYPEATGDVSGYTDSKLFINKKMDNIKLSQRRADNIRNYLINNYSIDPKRIIAKRYGASRPVADNRTKEGREKNRRIETQFICN
;
A
#
# COMPACT_ATOMS: atom_id res chain seq x y z
N MET A 1 -14.40 -66.57 6.89
CA MET A 1 -13.29 -66.01 7.68
C MET A 1 -12.10 -65.55 6.82
N LYS A 2 -11.56 -66.38 5.90
CA LYS A 2 -10.40 -65.97 5.07
C LYS A 2 -10.66 -64.73 4.19
N GLN A 3 -11.85 -64.58 3.61
CA GLN A 3 -12.17 -63.40 2.78
C GLN A 3 -12.35 -62.10 3.60
N LEU A 4 -12.94 -62.18 4.80
CA LEU A 4 -13.06 -61.07 5.74
C LEU A 4 -11.67 -60.57 6.20
N GLN A 5 -10.71 -61.49 6.39
CA GLN A 5 -9.32 -61.11 6.67
C GLN A 5 -8.67 -60.34 5.51
N THR A 6 -8.85 -60.76 4.26
CA THR A 6 -8.30 -60.04 3.09
C THR A 6 -8.92 -58.66 2.89
N VAL A 7 -10.24 -58.50 3.09
CA VAL A 7 -10.91 -57.20 2.95
C VAL A 7 -10.49 -56.25 4.07
N VAL A 8 -10.42 -56.73 5.32
CA VAL A 8 -9.90 -55.93 6.45
C VAL A 8 -8.44 -55.57 6.26
N MET A 9 -7.61 -56.47 5.69
CA MET A 9 -6.20 -56.16 5.38
C MET A 9 -6.07 -55.11 4.29
N LEU A 10 -6.87 -55.19 3.21
CA LEU A 10 -6.90 -54.20 2.13
C LEU A 10 -7.42 -52.84 2.61
N PHE A 11 -8.40 -52.82 3.52
CA PHE A 11 -8.92 -51.60 4.15
C PHE A 11 -7.91 -50.99 5.14
N LEU A 12 -7.17 -51.80 5.89
CA LEU A 12 -6.06 -51.33 6.72
C LEU A 12 -4.90 -50.79 5.86
N PHE A 13 -4.60 -51.45 4.74
CA PHE A 13 -3.57 -51.03 3.80
C PHE A 13 -3.95 -49.72 3.09
N SER A 14 -5.21 -49.55 2.69
CA SER A 14 -5.69 -48.28 2.12
C SER A 14 -5.75 -47.15 3.15
N LEU A 15 -6.07 -47.44 4.43
CA LEU A 15 -5.93 -46.46 5.53
C LEU A 15 -4.47 -46.07 5.80
N LEU A 16 -3.52 -47.00 5.63
CA LEU A 16 -2.09 -46.73 5.75
C LEU A 16 -1.56 -45.89 4.57
N VAL A 17 -2.08 -46.09 3.36
CA VAL A 17 -1.72 -45.29 2.16
C VAL A 17 -2.41 -43.92 2.17
N ALA A 18 -3.62 -43.80 2.73
CA ALA A 18 -4.30 -42.51 2.95
C ALA A 18 -3.71 -41.69 4.11
N GLY A 19 -2.83 -42.31 4.91
CA GLY A 19 -2.07 -41.71 6.00
C GLY A 19 -0.76 -41.05 5.57
N CYS A 20 -0.59 -40.68 4.29
CA CYS A 20 0.47 -39.76 3.90
C CYS A 20 0.24 -38.40 4.57
N ALA A 21 0.67 -38.29 5.82
CA ALA A 21 0.78 -37.03 6.53
C ALA A 21 1.64 -36.11 5.66
N VAL A 22 1.01 -35.12 5.04
CA VAL A 22 1.71 -34.05 4.33
C VAL A 22 2.47 -33.26 5.38
N SER A 23 3.65 -33.75 5.73
CA SER A 23 4.55 -33.07 6.65
C SER A 23 5.05 -31.82 5.93
N THR A 24 4.77 -30.66 6.48
CA THR A 24 5.35 -29.41 5.99
C THR A 24 6.86 -29.48 6.21
N GLN A 25 7.62 -29.71 5.14
CA GLN A 25 9.07 -29.66 5.22
C GLN A 25 9.51 -28.19 5.33
N PRO A 26 10.37 -27.84 6.29
CA PRO A 26 10.95 -26.50 6.35
C PRO A 26 11.83 -26.26 5.11
N LEU A 27 11.89 -25.02 4.65
CA LEU A 27 12.73 -24.63 3.52
C LEU A 27 14.21 -24.86 3.89
N MET A 28 14.90 -25.76 3.20
CA MET A 28 16.30 -26.07 3.48
C MET A 28 17.20 -24.96 2.95
N GLN A 29 18.36 -24.75 3.59
CA GLN A 29 19.31 -23.72 3.18
C GLN A 29 19.82 -23.93 1.74
N GLU A 30 19.96 -25.18 1.30
CA GLU A 30 20.33 -25.52 -0.08
C GLU A 30 19.27 -25.08 -1.09
N ASP A 31 17.98 -25.25 -0.77
CA ASP A 31 16.87 -24.80 -1.62
C ASP A 31 16.86 -23.28 -1.73
N VAL A 32 17.18 -22.57 -0.64
CA VAL A 32 17.33 -21.11 -0.65
C VAL A 32 18.48 -20.69 -1.57
N LEU A 33 19.63 -21.35 -1.50
CA LEU A 33 20.78 -21.02 -2.35
C LEU A 33 20.49 -21.29 -3.84
N LYS A 34 19.85 -22.41 -4.16
CA LYS A 34 19.38 -22.71 -5.53
C LYS A 34 18.37 -21.67 -6.01
N ARG A 35 17.41 -21.29 -5.16
CA ARG A 35 16.46 -20.21 -5.47
C ARG A 35 17.18 -18.89 -5.72
N ILE A 36 18.14 -18.49 -4.91
CA ILE A 36 18.91 -17.24 -5.11
C ILE A 36 19.62 -17.25 -6.47
N ALA A 37 20.24 -18.36 -6.86
CA ALA A 37 20.91 -18.48 -8.16
C ALA A 37 19.90 -18.38 -9.31
N ASN A 38 18.79 -19.11 -9.22
CA ASN A 38 17.74 -19.12 -10.24
C ASN A 38 17.05 -17.76 -10.35
N ASP A 39 16.73 -17.11 -9.22
CA ASP A 39 16.11 -15.78 -9.19
C ASP A 39 17.04 -14.73 -9.82
N ARG A 40 18.35 -14.78 -9.53
CA ARG A 40 19.34 -13.88 -10.13
C ARG A 40 19.40 -14.00 -11.66
N GLU A 41 19.37 -15.21 -12.19
CA GLU A 41 19.30 -15.41 -13.64
C GLU A 41 17.94 -14.97 -14.20
N ALA A 42 16.84 -15.38 -13.56
CA ALA A 42 15.49 -15.14 -14.02
C ALA A 42 15.09 -13.65 -14.03
N MET A 43 15.64 -12.84 -13.12
CA MET A 43 15.40 -11.39 -13.07
C MET A 43 15.80 -10.69 -14.37
N PHE A 44 16.86 -11.16 -15.05
CA PHE A 44 17.44 -10.51 -16.23
C PHE A 44 17.35 -11.35 -17.52
N LYS A 45 16.73 -12.53 -17.46
CA LYS A 45 16.57 -13.42 -18.62
C LYS A 45 15.65 -12.80 -19.68
N ASN A 46 15.99 -13.01 -20.96
CA ASN A 46 15.21 -12.59 -22.13
C ASN A 46 14.94 -11.07 -22.20
N GLN A 47 15.88 -10.23 -21.75
CA GLN A 47 15.81 -8.78 -21.97
C GLN A 47 16.42 -8.43 -23.34
N ASP A 48 15.79 -7.49 -24.06
CA ASP A 48 16.37 -6.96 -25.30
C ASP A 48 17.70 -6.26 -25.01
N PRO A 49 18.68 -6.33 -25.93
CA PRO A 49 19.98 -5.68 -25.77
C PRO A 49 19.85 -4.19 -25.48
N MET A 50 20.78 -3.70 -24.68
CA MET A 50 20.75 -2.33 -24.16
C MET A 50 21.50 -1.38 -25.08
N ASN A 51 20.83 -0.29 -25.45
CA ASN A 51 21.49 0.85 -26.05
C ASN A 51 22.44 1.48 -25.02
N THR A 52 23.60 1.96 -25.48
CA THR A 52 24.57 2.64 -24.60
C THR A 52 24.07 4.01 -24.14
N VAL A 53 23.16 4.63 -24.92
CA VAL A 53 22.51 5.91 -24.65
C VAL A 53 21.00 5.68 -24.54
N ILE A 54 20.40 6.09 -23.42
CA ILE A 54 18.98 5.86 -23.11
C ILE A 54 18.23 7.20 -23.07
N THR A 55 17.09 7.31 -23.78
CA THR A 55 16.19 8.47 -23.68
C THR A 55 15.10 8.26 -22.63
N LEU A 56 14.37 9.33 -22.27
CA LEU A 56 13.26 9.25 -21.32
C LEU A 56 12.18 8.23 -21.77
N GLU A 57 11.84 8.25 -23.05
CA GLU A 57 10.83 7.38 -23.65
C GLU A 57 11.28 5.92 -23.70
N GLU A 58 12.57 5.68 -23.97
CA GLU A 58 13.15 4.33 -23.88
C GLU A 58 13.16 3.82 -22.44
N ALA A 59 13.52 4.67 -21.47
CA ALA A 59 13.49 4.32 -20.05
C ALA A 59 12.06 3.92 -19.61
N MET A 60 11.06 4.71 -20.00
CA MET A 60 9.65 4.40 -19.76
C MET A 60 9.20 3.09 -20.40
N ALA A 61 9.55 2.86 -21.67
CA ALA A 61 9.24 1.63 -22.39
C ALA A 61 9.84 0.39 -21.71
N ARG A 62 11.12 0.48 -21.31
CA ARG A 62 11.82 -0.59 -20.58
C ARG A 62 11.19 -0.87 -19.23
N SER A 63 10.86 0.17 -18.47
CA SER A 63 10.18 0.02 -17.19
C SER A 63 8.82 -0.63 -17.33
N ILE A 64 8.01 -0.27 -18.33
CA ILE A 64 6.74 -0.98 -18.57
C ILE A 64 7.01 -2.45 -18.95
N LYS A 65 7.99 -2.72 -19.81
CA LYS A 65 8.22 -4.09 -20.31
C LYS A 65 8.82 -5.02 -19.25
N TYR A 66 9.77 -4.54 -18.44
CA TYR A 66 10.60 -5.40 -17.60
C TYR A 66 10.45 -5.19 -16.10
N ASN A 67 9.79 -4.14 -15.63
CA ASN A 67 9.58 -3.93 -14.20
C ASN A 67 8.83 -5.13 -13.58
N LEU A 68 9.37 -5.63 -12.47
CA LEU A 68 8.89 -6.85 -11.82
C LEU A 68 7.47 -6.68 -11.24
N ASP A 69 7.14 -5.50 -10.72
CA ASP A 69 5.80 -5.24 -10.17
C ASP A 69 4.74 -5.23 -11.28
N HIS A 70 5.05 -4.65 -12.44
CA HIS A 70 4.13 -4.68 -13.58
C HIS A 70 3.98 -6.10 -14.14
N ARG A 71 5.06 -6.89 -14.24
CA ARG A 71 5.01 -8.30 -14.66
C ARG A 71 4.15 -9.15 -13.72
N LEU A 72 4.27 -8.94 -12.41
CA LEU A 72 3.41 -9.60 -11.43
C LEU A 72 1.93 -9.28 -11.67
N LYS A 73 1.59 -8.01 -11.93
CA LYS A 73 0.20 -7.62 -12.22
C LYS A 73 -0.34 -8.23 -13.52
N ILE A 74 0.49 -8.37 -14.55
CA ILE A 74 0.11 -9.10 -15.77
C ILE A 74 -0.22 -10.57 -15.46
N MET A 75 0.61 -11.23 -14.64
CA MET A 75 0.36 -12.62 -14.25
C MET A 75 -0.92 -12.79 -13.42
N GLU A 76 -1.19 -11.87 -12.48
CA GLU A 76 -2.43 -11.84 -11.70
C GLU A 76 -3.67 -11.60 -12.57
N ASP A 77 -3.60 -10.67 -13.52
CA ASP A 77 -4.65 -10.40 -14.51
C ASP A 77 -4.94 -11.66 -15.36
N ALA A 78 -3.90 -12.28 -15.93
CA ALA A 78 -4.03 -13.51 -16.71
C ALA A 78 -4.60 -14.68 -15.89
N LEU A 79 -4.21 -14.83 -14.62
CA LEU A 79 -4.78 -15.82 -13.72
C LEU A 79 -6.27 -15.54 -13.45
N SER A 80 -6.62 -14.29 -13.20
CA SER A 80 -8.01 -13.90 -12.95
C SER A 80 -8.90 -14.14 -14.17
N LEU A 81 -8.38 -13.87 -15.38
CA LEU A 81 -9.05 -14.19 -16.64
C LEU A 81 -9.30 -15.70 -16.78
N ARG A 82 -8.27 -16.54 -16.55
CA ARG A 82 -8.42 -18.00 -16.60
C ARG A 82 -9.42 -18.52 -15.57
N GLN A 83 -9.43 -17.94 -14.37
CA GLN A 83 -10.45 -18.27 -13.38
C GLN A 83 -11.86 -17.89 -13.86
N ALA A 84 -12.03 -16.73 -14.50
CA ALA A 84 -13.32 -16.32 -15.06
C ALA A 84 -13.80 -17.27 -16.17
N ASP A 85 -12.88 -17.76 -17.02
CA ASP A 85 -13.20 -18.75 -18.04
C ASP A 85 -13.55 -20.11 -17.43
N LEU A 86 -12.86 -20.53 -16.37
CA LEU A 86 -13.17 -21.79 -15.68
C LEU A 86 -14.60 -21.81 -15.12
N MET A 87 -15.07 -20.68 -14.56
CA MET A 87 -16.43 -20.57 -14.03
C MET A 87 -17.53 -20.77 -15.09
N LYS A 88 -17.21 -20.69 -16.39
CA LYS A 88 -18.19 -21.00 -17.44
C LYS A 88 -18.53 -22.48 -17.49
N TYR A 89 -17.61 -23.36 -17.11
CA TYR A 89 -17.84 -24.80 -17.10
C TYR A 89 -18.71 -25.24 -15.91
N ASP A 90 -18.74 -24.48 -14.81
CA ASP A 90 -19.62 -24.73 -13.66
C ASP A 90 -21.12 -24.54 -13.98
N MET A 91 -21.43 -24.00 -15.17
CA MET A 91 -22.79 -23.87 -15.68
C MET A 91 -23.24 -25.09 -16.51
N LEU A 92 -22.33 -25.98 -16.89
CA LEU A 92 -22.64 -27.15 -17.71
C LEU A 92 -23.25 -28.28 -16.86
N PRO A 93 -24.06 -29.17 -17.48
CA PRO A 93 -24.43 -30.44 -16.88
C PRO A 93 -23.19 -31.25 -16.46
N LYS A 94 -23.28 -31.94 -15.33
CA LYS A 94 -22.21 -32.79 -14.81
C LYS A 94 -22.36 -34.19 -15.38
N LEU A 95 -21.33 -34.67 -16.07
CA LEU A 95 -21.19 -36.05 -16.51
C LEU A 95 -20.32 -36.81 -15.51
N VAL A 96 -20.88 -37.81 -14.84
CA VAL A 96 -20.22 -38.58 -13.79
C VAL A 96 -20.26 -40.06 -14.16
N ALA A 97 -19.07 -40.66 -14.24
CA ALA A 97 -18.92 -42.11 -14.29
C ALA A 97 -18.62 -42.62 -12.87
N SER A 98 -19.41 -43.56 -12.37
CA SER A 98 -19.20 -44.23 -11.09
C SER A 98 -19.08 -45.73 -11.28
N ALA A 99 -18.19 -46.33 -10.48
CA ALA A 99 -18.11 -47.77 -10.30
C ALA A 99 -18.18 -48.05 -8.79
N GLY A 100 -19.09 -48.93 -8.39
CA GLY A 100 -19.37 -49.25 -7.00
C GLY A 100 -19.30 -50.75 -6.75
N TYR A 101 -18.78 -51.14 -5.59
CA TYR A 101 -18.86 -52.51 -5.10
C TYR A 101 -19.46 -52.49 -3.70
N ASN A 102 -20.57 -53.21 -3.54
CA ASN A 102 -21.28 -53.32 -2.27
C ASN A 102 -21.29 -54.79 -1.84
N GLN A 103 -20.78 -55.06 -0.64
CA GLN A 103 -20.82 -56.37 -0.01
C GLN A 103 -21.67 -56.35 1.27
N ARG A 104 -22.52 -57.36 1.46
CA ARG A 104 -23.31 -57.57 2.67
C ARG A 104 -22.96 -58.90 3.35
N ASP A 105 -22.93 -58.88 4.67
CA ASP A 105 -22.74 -60.08 5.50
C ASP A 105 -23.95 -61.03 5.44
N SER A 106 -25.14 -60.45 5.36
CA SER A 106 -26.44 -61.11 5.34
C SER A 106 -27.16 -60.87 4.01
N TYR A 107 -27.97 -61.84 3.59
CA TYR A 107 -28.86 -61.66 2.43
C TYR A 107 -29.93 -60.61 2.74
N ASN A 108 -30.25 -59.78 1.75
CA ASN A 108 -31.38 -58.86 1.84
C ASN A 108 -32.71 -59.60 1.64
N ALA A 109 -33.09 -60.43 2.60
CA ALA A 109 -34.28 -61.28 2.49
C ALA A 109 -35.56 -60.54 2.94
N ALA A 110 -36.64 -60.67 2.15
CA ALA A 110 -37.98 -60.16 2.43
C ALA A 110 -39.05 -61.16 1.93
N SER A 111 -40.29 -61.09 2.43
CA SER A 111 -41.40 -61.75 1.73
C SER A 111 -41.64 -61.03 0.40
N SER A 112 -41.90 -61.80 -0.65
CA SER A 112 -42.10 -61.29 -2.01
C SER A 112 -43.47 -61.70 -2.51
N MET A 113 -44.08 -60.88 -3.36
CA MET A 113 -45.37 -61.15 -3.97
C MET A 113 -45.19 -61.31 -5.48
N ASN A 114 -45.75 -62.38 -6.05
CA ASN A 114 -45.68 -62.60 -7.49
C ASN A 114 -46.46 -61.49 -8.22
N VAL A 115 -45.77 -60.78 -9.12
CA VAL A 115 -46.33 -59.61 -9.82
C VAL A 115 -47.49 -59.97 -10.75
N ALA A 116 -47.55 -61.20 -11.26
CA ALA A 116 -48.60 -61.67 -12.16
C ALA A 116 -49.81 -62.29 -11.44
N THR A 117 -49.60 -62.95 -10.29
CA THR A 117 -50.65 -63.71 -9.59
C THR A 117 -51.10 -63.11 -8.26
N GLY A 118 -50.37 -62.14 -7.71
CA GLY A 118 -50.67 -61.50 -6.42
C GLY A 118 -50.45 -62.40 -5.19
N ALA A 119 -49.92 -63.61 -5.36
CA ALA A 119 -49.66 -64.53 -4.25
C ALA A 119 -48.37 -64.14 -3.50
N GLU A 120 -48.45 -64.04 -2.17
CA GLU A 120 -47.29 -63.80 -1.30
C GLU A 120 -46.52 -65.09 -0.99
N SER A 121 -45.19 -65.00 -0.98
CA SER A 121 -44.28 -66.07 -0.56
C SER A 121 -44.32 -66.27 0.96
N LEU A 122 -44.61 -67.49 1.40
CA LEU A 122 -44.64 -67.87 2.82
C LEU A 122 -43.24 -67.94 3.48
N ALA A 123 -42.16 -67.95 2.68
CA ALA A 123 -40.78 -67.92 3.17
C ALA A 123 -40.06 -66.63 2.73
N PRO A 124 -39.21 -66.03 3.59
CA PRO A 124 -38.34 -64.93 3.17
C PRO A 124 -37.45 -65.35 2.00
N SER A 125 -37.47 -64.53 0.95
CA SER A 125 -36.73 -64.72 -0.28
C SER A 125 -35.84 -63.51 -0.53
N THR A 126 -34.76 -63.66 -1.30
CA THR A 126 -33.94 -62.53 -1.71
C THR A 126 -33.98 -62.39 -3.22
N SER A 127 -34.00 -61.13 -3.69
CA SER A 127 -33.82 -60.79 -5.10
C SER A 127 -32.55 -59.95 -5.29
N GLN A 128 -31.66 -59.99 -4.31
CA GLN A 128 -30.38 -59.28 -4.31
C GLN A 128 -29.28 -60.21 -3.84
N GLU A 129 -28.16 -60.18 -4.57
CA GLU A 129 -26.93 -60.85 -4.16
C GLU A 129 -26.25 -60.10 -3.01
N ARG A 130 -25.37 -60.81 -2.29
CA ARG A 130 -24.56 -60.21 -1.21
C ARG A 130 -23.44 -59.35 -1.75
N ASP A 131 -22.92 -59.67 -2.91
CA ASP A 131 -21.85 -58.97 -3.60
C ASP A 131 -22.42 -58.39 -4.88
N ILE A 132 -22.51 -57.06 -4.95
CA ILE A 132 -23.07 -56.36 -6.11
C ILE A 132 -22.03 -55.38 -6.63
N PHE A 133 -21.76 -55.47 -7.92
CA PHE A 133 -20.96 -54.51 -8.66
C PHE A 133 -21.88 -53.64 -9.52
N ARG A 134 -21.67 -52.33 -9.47
CA ARG A 134 -22.44 -51.34 -10.22
C ARG A 134 -21.54 -50.45 -11.05
N ASN A 135 -21.95 -50.17 -12.27
CA ASN A 135 -21.36 -49.12 -13.09
C ASN A 135 -22.46 -48.17 -13.54
N ASP A 136 -22.24 -46.88 -13.38
CA ASP A 136 -23.19 -45.86 -13.79
C ASP A 136 -22.46 -44.79 -14.61
N LEU A 137 -23.12 -44.32 -15.66
CA LEU A 137 -22.74 -43.09 -16.36
C LEU A 137 -23.96 -42.18 -16.33
N SER A 138 -23.88 -41.10 -15.56
CA SER A 138 -25.00 -40.19 -15.30
C SER A 138 -24.67 -38.77 -15.74
N LEU A 139 -25.62 -38.15 -16.44
CA LEU A 139 -25.62 -36.74 -16.80
C LEU A 139 -26.68 -36.03 -15.95
N THR A 140 -26.26 -35.11 -15.09
CA THR A 140 -27.15 -34.37 -14.18
C THR A 140 -27.05 -32.87 -14.39
N TRP A 141 -28.18 -32.17 -14.38
CA TRP A 141 -28.26 -30.72 -14.53
C TRP A 141 -29.23 -30.11 -13.53
N ASN A 142 -28.72 -29.29 -12.63
CA ASN A 142 -29.53 -28.54 -11.67
C ASN A 142 -29.72 -27.10 -12.18
N ILE A 143 -30.96 -26.74 -12.50
CA ILE A 143 -31.32 -25.43 -13.09
C ILE A 143 -31.06 -24.28 -12.10
N LEU A 144 -31.28 -24.50 -10.80
CA LEU A 144 -30.99 -23.50 -9.78
C LEU A 144 -29.49 -23.29 -9.63
N ASP A 145 -28.73 -24.39 -9.59
CA ASP A 145 -27.26 -24.32 -9.53
C ASP A 145 -26.72 -23.61 -10.78
N PHE A 146 -27.26 -23.86 -11.97
CA PHE A 146 -26.94 -23.10 -13.18
C PHE A 146 -27.14 -21.60 -12.98
N GLY A 147 -28.28 -21.16 -12.44
CA GLY A 147 -28.55 -19.75 -12.16
C GLY A 147 -27.58 -19.14 -11.15
N VAL A 148 -27.21 -19.89 -10.11
CA VAL A 148 -26.21 -19.48 -9.11
C VAL A 148 -24.81 -19.38 -9.75
N SER A 149 -24.40 -20.39 -10.52
CA SER A 149 -23.14 -20.43 -11.27
C SER A 149 -23.05 -19.30 -12.29
N TYR A 150 -24.15 -18.92 -12.94
CA TYR A 150 -24.20 -17.78 -13.87
C TYR A 150 -23.82 -16.46 -13.18
N TYR A 151 -24.38 -16.18 -12.00
CA TYR A 151 -23.99 -14.98 -11.24
C TYR A 151 -22.56 -15.09 -10.68
N GLN A 152 -22.09 -16.29 -10.31
CA GLN A 152 -20.70 -16.49 -9.90
C GLN A 152 -19.72 -16.22 -11.06
N ALA A 153 -20.03 -16.70 -12.27
CA ALA A 153 -19.24 -16.43 -13.47
C ALA A 153 -19.21 -14.92 -13.78
N LYS A 154 -20.35 -14.23 -13.66
CA LYS A 154 -20.40 -12.76 -13.81
C LYS A 154 -19.55 -12.03 -12.76
N GLN A 155 -19.61 -12.45 -11.50
CA GLN A 155 -18.77 -11.88 -10.44
C GLN A 155 -17.28 -12.10 -10.70
N GLN A 156 -16.90 -13.29 -11.18
CA GLN A 156 -15.50 -13.58 -11.50
C GLN A 156 -15.02 -12.80 -12.73
N ALA A 157 -15.89 -12.55 -13.71
CA ALA A 157 -15.59 -11.65 -14.82
C ALA A 157 -15.37 -10.21 -14.33
N ASP A 158 -16.23 -9.67 -13.46
CA ASP A 158 -16.05 -8.34 -12.86
C ASP A 158 -14.73 -8.26 -12.06
N ARG A 159 -14.34 -9.31 -11.34
CA ARG A 159 -13.04 -9.38 -10.65
C ARG A 159 -11.85 -9.36 -11.62
N SER A 160 -11.98 -9.96 -12.80
CA SER A 160 -10.93 -9.87 -13.82
C SER A 160 -10.75 -8.44 -14.33
N HIS A 161 -11.85 -7.67 -14.46
CA HIS A 161 -11.76 -6.25 -14.80
C HIS A 161 -11.09 -5.44 -13.69
N ILE A 162 -11.39 -5.72 -12.41
CA ILE A 162 -10.67 -5.09 -11.28
C ILE A 162 -9.15 -5.31 -11.39
N MET A 163 -8.70 -6.50 -11.79
CA MET A 163 -7.26 -6.77 -11.97
C MET A 163 -6.64 -5.96 -13.12
N LYS A 164 -7.39 -5.74 -14.21
CA LYS A 164 -6.97 -4.85 -15.31
C LYS A 164 -6.79 -3.41 -14.82
N GLU A 165 -7.71 -2.90 -14.02
CA GLU A 165 -7.61 -1.54 -13.45
C GLU A 165 -6.41 -1.41 -12.50
N ARG A 166 -6.15 -2.43 -11.66
CA ARG A 166 -4.97 -2.47 -10.79
C ARG A 166 -3.66 -2.47 -11.57
N ARG A 167 -3.62 -3.16 -12.70
CA ARG A 167 -2.47 -3.12 -13.61
C ARG A 167 -2.26 -1.70 -14.15
N ARG A 168 -3.31 -1.02 -14.63
CA ARG A 168 -3.23 0.38 -15.11
C ARG A 168 -2.68 1.32 -14.04
N LYS A 169 -3.15 1.18 -12.79
CA LYS A 169 -2.63 1.94 -11.64
C LYS A 169 -1.13 1.77 -11.42
N VAL A 170 -0.61 0.54 -11.54
CA VAL A 170 0.83 0.27 -11.41
C VAL A 170 1.62 0.92 -12.55
N VAL A 171 1.10 0.88 -13.78
CA VAL A 171 1.73 1.56 -14.92
C VAL A 171 1.85 3.07 -14.69
N HIS A 172 0.80 3.74 -14.19
CA HIS A 172 0.86 5.18 -13.86
C HIS A 172 1.96 5.49 -12.84
N SER A 173 2.03 4.69 -11.77
CA SER A 173 3.05 4.85 -10.72
C SER A 173 4.47 4.67 -11.27
N ILE A 174 4.70 3.64 -12.09
CA ILE A 174 6.01 3.39 -12.72
C ILE A 174 6.41 4.56 -13.62
N MET A 175 5.50 5.03 -14.48
CA MET A 175 5.77 6.12 -15.42
C MET A 175 6.13 7.42 -14.69
N GLN A 176 5.43 7.72 -13.61
CA GLN A 176 5.73 8.87 -12.75
C GLN A 176 7.13 8.75 -12.11
N GLN A 177 7.45 7.60 -11.52
CA GLN A 177 8.74 7.36 -10.85
C GLN A 177 9.91 7.40 -11.84
N VAL A 178 9.75 6.80 -13.02
CA VAL A 178 10.78 6.79 -14.08
C VAL A 178 11.07 8.21 -14.55
N ARG A 179 10.02 9.01 -14.75
CA ARG A 179 10.18 10.40 -15.17
C ARG A 179 11.02 11.21 -14.18
N GLN A 180 10.72 11.12 -12.88
CA GLN A 180 11.48 11.80 -11.85
C GLN A 180 12.93 11.28 -11.78
N ALA A 181 13.10 9.95 -11.75
CA ALA A 181 14.40 9.32 -11.64
C ALA A 181 15.31 9.63 -12.85
N TYR A 182 14.74 9.75 -14.05
CA TYR A 182 15.47 10.10 -15.26
C TYR A 182 16.13 11.46 -15.17
N TRP A 183 15.38 12.51 -14.80
CA TRP A 183 15.92 13.86 -14.72
C TRP A 183 16.94 14.05 -13.59
N LEU A 184 16.76 13.36 -12.45
CA LEU A 184 17.77 13.32 -11.39
C LEU A 184 19.04 12.60 -11.84
N ALA A 185 18.91 11.47 -12.54
CA ALA A 185 20.04 10.71 -13.05
C ALA A 185 20.78 11.44 -14.18
N LEU A 186 20.06 12.22 -15.00
CA LEU A 186 20.65 13.08 -16.02
C LEU A 186 21.45 14.21 -15.37
N GLY A 187 20.88 14.91 -14.39
CA GLY A 187 21.62 15.92 -13.61
C GLY A 187 22.87 15.34 -12.95
N ALA A 188 22.78 14.14 -12.37
CA ALA A 188 23.94 13.45 -11.82
C ALA A 188 25.01 13.13 -12.86
N GLN A 189 24.60 12.76 -14.08
CA GLN A 189 25.53 12.48 -15.18
C GLN A 189 26.26 13.74 -15.65
N GLU A 190 25.53 14.84 -15.87
CA GLU A 190 26.10 16.09 -16.38
C GLU A 190 27.03 16.77 -15.36
N LEU A 191 26.72 16.66 -14.07
CA LEU A 191 27.48 17.33 -13.00
C LEU A 191 28.71 16.54 -12.53
N ASN A 192 28.80 15.25 -12.83
CA ASN A 192 29.84 14.35 -12.31
C ASN A 192 31.25 14.87 -12.58
N GLY A 193 31.50 15.44 -13.76
CA GLY A 193 32.83 15.92 -14.17
C GLY A 193 33.34 17.16 -13.42
N ARG A 194 32.44 17.95 -12.82
CA ARG A 194 32.79 19.19 -12.09
C ARG A 194 32.88 18.99 -10.59
N PHE A 195 32.31 17.90 -10.09
CA PHE A 195 32.15 17.63 -8.68
C PHE A 195 33.44 17.18 -7.99
N ASP A 196 34.06 16.13 -8.54
CA ASP A 196 35.28 15.54 -7.98
C ASP A 196 36.47 16.51 -7.90
N PRO A 197 36.71 17.39 -8.90
CA PRO A 197 37.75 18.41 -8.79
C PRO A 197 37.51 19.38 -7.63
N LEU A 198 36.27 19.83 -7.43
CA LEU A 198 35.93 20.78 -6.37
C LEU A 198 36.10 20.15 -4.98
N LEU A 199 35.71 18.88 -4.79
CA LEU A 199 35.98 18.15 -3.55
C LEU A 199 37.48 18.08 -3.23
N LYS A 200 38.31 17.78 -4.24
CA LYS A 200 39.77 17.74 -4.08
C LYS A 200 40.33 19.11 -3.69
N GLU A 201 39.82 20.18 -4.29
CA GLU A 201 40.23 21.55 -4.00
C GLU A 201 39.91 21.95 -2.55
N VAL A 202 38.68 21.64 -2.08
CA VAL A 202 38.28 21.91 -0.69
C VAL A 202 39.12 21.08 0.29
N ALA A 203 39.39 19.81 -0.01
CA ALA A 203 40.23 18.95 0.82
C ALA A 203 41.65 19.51 0.95
N LYS A 204 42.23 19.98 -0.16
CA LYS A 204 43.54 20.63 -0.17
C LYS A 204 43.53 21.92 0.64
N ALA A 205 42.54 22.79 0.45
CA ALA A 205 42.41 24.04 1.20
C ALA A 205 42.25 23.82 2.72
N LEU A 206 41.59 22.72 3.13
CA LEU A 206 41.49 22.31 4.54
C LEU A 206 42.86 21.89 5.10
N GLN A 207 43.63 21.12 4.33
CA GLN A 207 44.97 20.70 4.71
C GLN A 207 45.92 21.89 4.84
N ASP A 208 45.91 22.80 3.86
CA ASP A 208 46.71 24.03 3.87
C ASP A 208 46.35 24.92 5.07
N SER A 209 45.05 25.06 5.38
CA SER A 209 44.59 25.80 6.56
C SER A 209 45.09 25.18 7.87
N SER A 210 45.20 23.85 7.95
CA SER A 210 45.69 23.16 9.14
C SER A 210 47.19 23.40 9.35
N ASN A 211 47.96 23.50 8.26
CA ASN A 211 49.39 23.83 8.34
C ASN A 211 49.61 25.27 8.81
N ILE A 212 48.84 26.23 8.25
CA ILE A 212 48.85 27.65 8.65
C ILE A 212 48.54 27.83 10.15
N GLU A 213 47.62 27.03 10.68
CA GLU A 213 47.26 27.02 12.11
C GLU A 213 48.42 26.53 12.99
N GLN A 214 49.07 25.44 12.61
CA GLN A 214 50.22 24.87 13.33
C GLN A 214 51.43 25.81 13.34
N GLU A 215 51.68 26.48 12.21
CA GLU A 215 52.79 27.41 12.03
C GLU A 215 52.49 28.82 12.57
N LYS A 216 51.26 29.08 13.06
CA LYS A 216 50.80 30.37 13.61
C LYS A 216 50.98 31.55 12.65
N LEU A 217 50.83 31.31 11.35
CA LEU A 217 51.06 32.30 10.30
C LEU A 217 49.91 33.32 10.15
N ARG A 218 48.77 33.10 10.81
CA ARG A 218 47.59 33.97 10.77
C ARG A 218 46.92 34.07 12.15
N PRO A 219 46.11 35.11 12.40
CA PRO A 219 45.31 35.22 13.61
C PRO A 219 44.48 33.94 13.85
N PRO A 220 44.46 33.38 15.09
CA PRO A 220 43.79 32.12 15.36
C PRO A 220 42.30 32.12 14.97
N LEU A 221 41.59 33.23 15.24
CA LEU A 221 40.16 33.34 14.95
C LEU A 221 39.87 33.32 13.45
N GLU A 222 40.71 33.96 12.63
CA GLU A 222 40.55 34.01 11.18
C GLU A 222 40.76 32.62 10.56
N THR A 223 41.80 31.91 11.02
CA THR A 223 42.12 30.55 10.58
C THR A 223 41.02 29.55 10.95
N LEU A 224 40.50 29.64 12.19
CA LEU A 224 39.38 28.80 12.64
C LEU A 224 38.10 29.08 11.85
N THR A 225 37.81 30.34 11.53
CA THR A 225 36.63 30.72 10.73
C THR A 225 36.75 30.19 9.30
N TYR A 226 37.90 30.37 8.66
CA TYR A 226 38.20 29.83 7.33
C TYR A 226 38.03 28.30 7.28
N ARG A 227 38.64 27.59 8.24
CA ARG A 227 38.56 26.13 8.36
C ARG A 227 37.12 25.66 8.60
N LYS A 228 36.36 26.34 9.47
CA LYS A 228 34.94 26.02 9.71
C LYS A 228 34.13 26.12 8.42
N THR A 229 34.28 27.20 7.66
CA THR A 229 33.54 27.37 6.40
C THR A 229 33.89 26.31 5.37
N LEU A 230 35.17 25.92 5.26
CA LEU A 230 35.58 24.82 4.38
C LEU A 230 35.01 23.46 4.82
N LEU A 231 34.93 23.18 6.11
CA LEU A 231 34.29 21.96 6.62
C LEU A 231 32.79 21.94 6.34
N GLU A 232 32.10 23.08 6.45
CA GLU A 232 30.69 23.20 6.07
C GLU A 232 30.48 22.95 4.57
N ILE A 233 31.35 23.49 3.72
CA ILE A 233 31.36 23.24 2.28
C ILE A 233 31.64 21.76 1.99
N MET A 234 32.66 21.17 2.60
CA MET A 234 33.00 19.76 2.44
C MET A 234 31.81 18.87 2.81
N LYS A 235 31.20 19.09 3.98
CA LYS A 235 30.01 18.35 4.42
C LYS A 235 28.86 18.48 3.42
N GLN A 236 28.62 19.68 2.89
CA GLN A 236 27.56 19.92 1.91
C GLN A 236 27.85 19.19 0.58
N LEU A 237 29.11 19.20 0.13
CA LEU A 237 29.54 18.50 -1.07
C LEU A 237 29.44 16.97 -0.87
N GLU A 238 29.92 16.41 0.23
CA GLU A 238 29.82 14.97 0.50
C GLU A 238 28.38 14.48 0.55
N ALA A 239 27.49 15.18 1.25
CA ALA A 239 26.06 14.85 1.27
C ALA A 239 25.45 14.84 -0.14
N PHE A 240 25.89 15.78 -0.98
CA PHE A 240 25.42 15.87 -2.35
C PHE A 240 26.00 14.78 -3.27
N ARG A 241 27.26 14.37 -3.07
CA ARG A 241 27.86 13.22 -3.74
C ARG A 241 27.05 11.94 -3.52
N ASP A 242 26.63 11.73 -2.28
CA ASP A 242 25.84 10.55 -1.90
C ASP A 242 24.45 10.56 -2.56
N GLU A 243 23.84 11.74 -2.75
CA GLU A 243 22.59 11.87 -3.53
C GLU A 243 22.81 11.53 -5.00
N LEU A 244 23.86 12.08 -5.64
CA LEU A 244 24.16 11.81 -7.05
C LEU A 244 24.45 10.33 -7.30
N ALA A 245 25.16 9.68 -6.37
CA ALA A 245 25.50 8.26 -6.46
C ALA A 245 24.26 7.35 -6.48
N GLN A 246 23.13 7.79 -5.91
CA GLN A 246 21.88 7.02 -5.86
C GLN A 246 20.99 7.21 -7.10
N ALA A 247 21.14 8.32 -7.84
CA ALA A 247 20.23 8.69 -8.91
C ALA A 247 20.23 7.68 -10.08
N LYS A 248 21.42 7.29 -10.59
CA LYS A 248 21.56 6.29 -11.66
C LYS A 248 21.10 4.89 -11.24
N PRO A 249 21.52 4.33 -10.09
CA PRO A 249 21.02 3.03 -9.60
C PRO A 249 19.49 2.99 -9.42
N ARG A 250 18.88 4.10 -8.99
CA ARG A 250 17.42 4.18 -8.84
C ARG A 250 16.70 4.06 -10.17
N LEU A 251 17.17 4.77 -11.20
CA LEU A 251 16.63 4.64 -12.56
C LEU A 251 16.87 3.22 -13.13
N ALA A 252 18.06 2.67 -12.90
CA ALA A 252 18.41 1.31 -13.32
C ALA A 252 17.43 0.27 -12.75
N SER A 253 17.13 0.36 -11.45
CA SER A 253 16.16 -0.52 -10.78
C SER A 253 14.77 -0.45 -11.43
N LEU A 254 14.27 0.75 -11.73
CA LEU A 254 12.97 0.93 -12.39
C LEU A 254 12.91 0.33 -13.79
N MET A 255 14.02 0.35 -14.53
CA MET A 255 14.16 -0.27 -15.85
C MET A 255 14.48 -1.77 -15.78
N ASN A 256 14.61 -2.34 -14.58
CA ASN A 256 15.10 -3.69 -14.31
C ASN A 256 16.49 -3.95 -14.96
N PHE A 257 17.36 -2.94 -14.90
CA PHE A 257 18.72 -2.94 -15.44
C PHE A 257 19.69 -3.58 -14.42
N PRO A 258 20.63 -4.45 -14.85
CA PRO A 258 21.59 -5.09 -13.96
C PRO A 258 22.44 -4.09 -13.16
N LEU A 259 22.46 -4.23 -11.83
CA LEU A 259 23.25 -3.34 -10.97
C LEU A 259 24.75 -3.48 -11.27
N GLY A 260 25.44 -2.34 -11.43
CA GLY A 260 26.88 -2.27 -11.67
C GLY A 260 27.30 -2.19 -13.14
N GLN A 261 26.40 -2.39 -14.10
CA GLN A 261 26.68 -2.05 -15.49
C GLN A 261 26.52 -0.53 -15.73
N SER A 262 27.37 0.03 -16.58
CA SER A 262 27.34 1.45 -16.91
C SER A 262 26.41 1.72 -18.09
N PHE A 263 25.59 2.76 -17.99
CA PHE A 263 24.82 3.32 -19.10
C PHE A 263 24.91 4.85 -19.09
N SER A 264 24.67 5.46 -20.25
CA SER A 264 24.58 6.91 -20.40
C SER A 264 23.17 7.34 -20.77
N LEU A 265 22.79 8.54 -20.35
CA LEU A 265 21.51 9.15 -20.68
C LEU A 265 21.70 10.14 -21.84
N SER A 266 20.69 10.24 -22.70
CA SER A 266 20.70 11.21 -23.80
C SER A 266 20.65 12.63 -23.22
N PRO A 267 21.53 13.55 -23.66
CA PRO A 267 21.41 14.96 -23.34
C PRO A 267 20.02 15.46 -23.72
N SER A 268 19.38 16.23 -22.83
CA SER A 268 18.04 16.76 -23.05
C SER A 268 17.94 18.14 -22.40
N MET A 269 17.40 19.11 -23.13
CA MET A 269 17.20 20.45 -22.61
C MET A 269 16.04 20.46 -21.61
N MET A 270 16.20 21.16 -20.50
CA MET A 270 15.11 21.39 -19.55
C MET A 270 14.17 22.46 -20.11
N GLU A 271 12.99 22.05 -20.56
CA GLU A 271 11.97 22.94 -21.10
C GLU A 271 10.89 23.25 -20.05
N MET A 272 10.47 24.51 -19.95
CA MET A 272 9.33 24.88 -19.11
C MET A 272 8.06 24.16 -19.59
N LEU A 273 7.26 23.63 -18.66
CA LEU A 273 6.04 22.88 -18.95
C LEU A 273 4.78 23.70 -18.69
N ASP A 274 3.76 23.50 -19.53
CA ASP A 274 2.39 24.00 -19.37
C ASP A 274 1.34 22.89 -19.50
N LEU A 275 0.14 23.15 -18.99
CA LEU A 275 -1.00 22.23 -19.09
C LEU A 275 -1.87 22.57 -20.30
N ASN A 276 -2.13 21.58 -21.14
CA ASN A 276 -3.01 21.67 -22.30
C ASN A 276 -4.48 21.32 -21.99
N THR A 277 -4.88 21.37 -20.72
CA THR A 277 -6.22 20.96 -20.26
C THR A 277 -6.71 21.90 -19.16
N ARG A 278 -8.03 22.11 -19.09
CA ARG A 278 -8.66 22.93 -18.04
C ARG A 278 -9.00 22.09 -16.81
N LEU A 279 -9.15 22.74 -15.65
CA LEU A 279 -9.45 22.06 -14.39
C LEU A 279 -10.76 21.27 -14.44
N GLY A 280 -11.84 21.84 -14.97
CA GLY A 280 -13.11 21.12 -15.09
C GLY A 280 -13.07 19.92 -16.05
N GLU A 281 -12.25 19.97 -17.10
CA GLU A 281 -12.04 18.82 -17.99
C GLU A 281 -11.26 17.70 -17.28
N MET A 282 -10.27 18.07 -16.45
CA MET A 282 -9.54 17.12 -15.63
C MET A 282 -10.43 16.42 -14.60
N GLU A 283 -11.35 17.14 -13.96
CA GLU A 283 -12.33 16.56 -13.04
C GLU A 283 -13.20 15.50 -13.73
N ASN A 284 -13.75 15.84 -14.90
CA ASN A 284 -14.58 14.93 -15.67
C ASN A 284 -13.81 13.69 -16.15
N LYS A 285 -12.58 13.88 -16.65
CA LYS A 285 -11.70 12.76 -17.02
C LYS A 285 -11.39 11.87 -15.82
N ALA A 286 -11.06 12.45 -14.67
CA ALA A 286 -10.77 11.71 -13.45
C ALA A 286 -11.97 10.85 -13.00
N LEU A 287 -13.19 11.39 -13.04
CA LEU A 287 -14.38 10.62 -12.70
C LEU A 287 -14.72 9.52 -13.72
N LEU A 288 -14.26 9.65 -14.96
CA LEU A 288 -14.52 8.67 -16.02
C LEU A 288 -13.48 7.54 -16.06
N GLN A 289 -12.21 7.87 -15.86
CA GLN A 289 -11.09 6.99 -16.24
C GLN A 289 -10.23 6.53 -15.07
N ARG A 290 -10.38 7.12 -13.87
CA ARG A 290 -9.51 6.81 -12.74
C ARG A 290 -9.67 5.34 -12.30
N PRO A 291 -8.60 4.53 -12.32
CA PRO A 291 -8.70 3.09 -12.06
C PRO A 291 -9.34 2.74 -10.72
N GLU A 292 -9.06 3.49 -9.65
CA GLU A 292 -9.65 3.22 -8.33
C GLU A 292 -11.18 3.37 -8.31
N LEU A 293 -11.72 4.32 -9.09
CA LEU A 293 -13.16 4.53 -9.18
C LEU A 293 -13.84 3.43 -9.98
N LEU A 294 -13.21 3.02 -11.09
CA LEU A 294 -13.64 1.88 -11.89
C LEU A 294 -13.62 0.57 -11.07
N GLU A 295 -12.59 0.35 -10.23
CA GLU A 295 -12.59 -0.76 -9.27
C GLU A 295 -13.79 -0.72 -8.33
N ALA A 296 -14.17 0.47 -7.83
CA ALA A 296 -15.34 0.64 -6.98
C ALA A 296 -16.65 0.33 -7.72
N ASP A 297 -16.77 0.74 -8.99
CA ASP A 297 -17.92 0.40 -9.84
C ASP A 297 -18.08 -1.10 -10.06
N TYR A 298 -16.98 -1.82 -10.33
CA TYR A 298 -17.02 -3.29 -10.44
C TYR A 298 -17.38 -3.95 -9.11
N ASN A 299 -16.90 -3.43 -7.98
CA ASN A 299 -17.27 -3.95 -6.66
C ASN A 299 -18.76 -3.74 -6.36
N GLU A 300 -19.35 -2.59 -6.76
CA GLU A 300 -20.79 -2.37 -6.67
C GLU A 300 -21.57 -3.42 -7.50
N ARG A 301 -21.15 -3.67 -8.74
CA ARG A 301 -21.76 -4.69 -9.61
C ARG A 301 -21.67 -6.10 -9.02
N ILE A 302 -20.55 -6.45 -8.38
CA ILE A 302 -20.36 -7.72 -7.69
C ILE A 302 -21.37 -7.84 -6.52
N SER A 303 -21.55 -6.77 -5.72
CA SER A 303 -22.51 -6.73 -4.61
C SER A 303 -23.97 -6.87 -5.10
N VAL A 304 -24.31 -6.23 -6.22
CA VAL A 304 -25.64 -6.39 -6.85
C VAL A 304 -25.84 -7.83 -7.33
N SER A 305 -24.82 -8.43 -7.93
CA SER A 305 -24.86 -9.84 -8.37
C SER A 305 -24.95 -10.80 -7.18
N GLU A 306 -24.31 -10.49 -6.05
CA GLU A 306 -24.43 -11.29 -4.82
C GLU A 306 -25.85 -11.23 -4.26
N THR A 307 -26.48 -10.05 -4.30
CA THR A 307 -27.89 -9.88 -3.92
C THR A 307 -28.81 -10.74 -4.79
N ARG A 308 -28.62 -10.73 -6.11
CA ARG A 308 -29.41 -11.56 -7.04
C ARG A 308 -29.19 -13.05 -6.80
N LYS A 309 -27.95 -13.47 -6.54
CA LYS A 309 -27.61 -14.85 -6.18
C LYS A 309 -28.27 -15.29 -4.87
N ALA A 310 -28.33 -14.41 -3.87
CA ALA A 310 -29.02 -14.67 -2.60
C ALA A 310 -30.52 -14.86 -2.81
N ILE A 311 -31.16 -14.05 -3.67
CA ILE A 311 -32.58 -14.20 -4.04
C ILE A 311 -32.82 -15.53 -4.75
N LEU A 312 -31.97 -15.89 -5.73
CA LEU A 312 -32.11 -17.16 -6.45
C LEU A 312 -32.10 -18.36 -5.51
N ARG A 313 -31.24 -18.38 -4.49
CA ARG A 313 -31.14 -19.47 -3.51
C ARG A 313 -32.40 -19.69 -2.66
N LEU A 314 -33.37 -18.79 -2.73
CA LEU A 314 -34.68 -18.93 -2.08
C LEU A 314 -35.65 -19.78 -2.92
N LEU A 315 -35.42 -19.91 -4.22
CA LEU A 315 -36.23 -20.70 -5.14
C LEU A 315 -35.97 -22.19 -4.97
N PRO A 316 -36.92 -23.07 -5.33
CA PRO A 316 -36.67 -24.50 -5.42
C PRO A 316 -35.70 -24.82 -6.56
N GLY A 317 -34.87 -25.84 -6.37
CA GLY A 317 -34.01 -26.41 -7.41
C GLY A 317 -34.71 -27.53 -8.17
N ILE A 318 -34.53 -27.56 -9.48
CA ILE A 318 -34.97 -28.65 -10.36
C ILE A 318 -33.72 -29.35 -10.88
N GLU A 319 -33.56 -30.60 -10.53
CA GLU A 319 -32.49 -31.49 -10.99
C GLU A 319 -33.03 -32.39 -12.10
N LEU A 320 -32.49 -32.26 -13.30
CA LEU A 320 -32.76 -33.11 -14.44
C LEU A 320 -31.63 -34.13 -14.56
N GLY A 321 -31.95 -35.41 -14.69
CA GLY A 321 -30.97 -36.47 -14.79
C GLY A 321 -31.32 -37.44 -15.91
N VAL A 322 -30.30 -37.92 -16.61
CA VAL A 322 -30.36 -39.11 -17.47
C VAL A 322 -29.16 -39.98 -17.17
N GLY A 323 -29.37 -41.28 -17.02
CA GLY A 323 -28.33 -42.21 -16.62
C GLY A 323 -28.43 -43.54 -17.34
N THR A 324 -27.27 -44.12 -17.65
CA THR A 324 -27.17 -45.54 -18.01
C THR A 324 -26.52 -46.27 -16.84
N HIS A 325 -27.10 -47.41 -16.51
CA HIS A 325 -26.79 -48.16 -15.30
C HIS A 325 -26.52 -49.62 -15.65
N TYR A 326 -25.61 -50.25 -14.90
CA TYR A 326 -25.34 -51.68 -14.92
C TYR A 326 -25.27 -52.18 -13.48
N ASP A 327 -25.97 -53.28 -13.19
CA ASP A 327 -25.97 -53.95 -11.89
C ASP A 327 -25.73 -55.46 -12.12
N SER A 328 -24.68 -56.01 -11.49
CA SER A 328 -24.27 -57.40 -11.68
C SER A 328 -25.22 -58.43 -11.07
N ASN A 329 -26.27 -58.00 -10.37
CA ASN A 329 -27.22 -58.88 -9.69
C ASN A 329 -27.90 -59.86 -10.67
N SER A 330 -27.65 -61.16 -10.50
CA SER A 330 -28.17 -62.22 -11.36
C SER A 330 -29.69 -62.37 -11.30
N PHE A 331 -30.34 -61.87 -10.24
CA PHE A 331 -31.80 -61.92 -10.10
C PHE A 331 -32.55 -60.87 -10.95
N LEU A 332 -31.84 -59.92 -11.59
CA LEU A 332 -32.45 -58.94 -12.48
C LEU A 332 -32.69 -59.53 -13.88
N VAL A 333 -33.89 -59.31 -14.43
CA VAL A 333 -34.19 -59.67 -15.82
C VAL A 333 -33.34 -58.86 -16.80
N ASN A 334 -33.15 -57.57 -16.52
CA ASN A 334 -32.26 -56.68 -17.27
C ASN A 334 -31.20 -56.13 -16.32
N GLN A 335 -29.95 -56.51 -16.53
CA GLN A 335 -28.80 -56.03 -15.74
C GLN A 335 -28.31 -54.65 -16.18
N SER A 336 -28.80 -54.16 -17.33
CA SER A 336 -28.54 -52.81 -17.83
C SER A 336 -29.85 -52.10 -18.13
N TRP A 337 -29.92 -50.83 -17.76
CA TRP A 337 -31.07 -49.98 -18.08
C TRP A 337 -30.65 -48.52 -18.25
N VAL A 338 -31.53 -47.75 -18.88
CA VAL A 338 -31.44 -46.30 -18.97
C VAL A 338 -32.64 -45.72 -18.23
N ASP A 339 -32.41 -44.70 -17.42
CA ASP A 339 -33.48 -43.92 -16.83
C ASP A 339 -33.28 -42.43 -17.03
N GLY A 340 -34.38 -41.70 -16.88
CA GLY A 340 -34.42 -40.26 -16.94
C GLY A 340 -35.48 -39.76 -15.96
N GLY A 341 -35.18 -38.65 -15.29
CA GLY A 341 -36.05 -38.13 -14.26
C GLY A 341 -35.82 -36.64 -13.98
N ALA A 342 -36.84 -36.04 -13.37
CA ALA A 342 -36.76 -34.69 -12.81
C ALA A 342 -37.05 -34.76 -11.31
N ARG A 343 -36.19 -34.13 -10.50
CA ARG A 343 -36.35 -34.03 -9.05
C ARG A 343 -36.46 -32.57 -8.64
N LEU A 344 -37.54 -32.23 -7.95
CA LEU A 344 -37.71 -30.91 -7.33
C LEU A 344 -37.23 -30.97 -5.88
N THR A 345 -36.30 -30.09 -5.52
CA THR A 345 -35.75 -29.97 -4.15
C THR A 345 -35.90 -28.54 -3.66
N TRP A 346 -36.48 -28.32 -2.48
CA TRP A 346 -36.61 -26.98 -1.90
C TRP A 346 -36.12 -26.93 -0.46
N ASN A 347 -35.14 -26.08 -0.19
CA ASN A 347 -34.71 -25.79 1.17
C ASN A 347 -35.59 -24.72 1.82
N LEU A 348 -36.65 -25.15 2.51
CA LEU A 348 -37.59 -24.24 3.17
C LEU A 348 -36.97 -23.40 4.30
N MET A 349 -35.84 -23.82 4.88
CA MET A 349 -35.13 -23.01 5.88
C MET A 349 -34.52 -21.74 5.26
N ASN A 350 -34.27 -21.73 3.95
CA ASN A 350 -33.82 -20.52 3.25
C ASN A 350 -34.93 -19.45 3.22
N LEU A 351 -36.21 -19.82 3.24
CA LEU A 351 -37.31 -18.84 3.28
C LEU A 351 -37.34 -18.07 4.60
N LEU A 352 -37.06 -18.75 5.72
CA LEU A 352 -36.99 -18.13 7.04
C LEU A 352 -35.81 -17.16 7.16
N SER A 353 -34.65 -17.54 6.59
CA SER A 353 -33.45 -16.69 6.62
C SER A 353 -33.38 -15.70 5.45
N GLY A 354 -34.26 -15.82 4.46
CA GLY A 354 -34.26 -15.04 3.22
C GLY A 354 -34.32 -13.52 3.43
N PRO A 355 -35.24 -12.99 4.25
CA PRO A 355 -35.28 -11.56 4.54
C PRO A 355 -33.97 -11.04 5.16
N SER A 356 -33.36 -11.81 6.06
CA SER A 356 -32.08 -11.43 6.67
C SER A 356 -30.93 -11.47 5.68
N GLN A 357 -30.86 -12.50 4.82
CA GLN A 357 -29.85 -12.60 3.76
C GLN A 357 -29.99 -11.48 2.73
N TYR A 358 -31.22 -11.15 2.34
CA TYR A 358 -31.52 -10.04 1.44
C TYR A 358 -31.10 -8.69 2.03
N ASN A 359 -31.46 -8.42 3.29
CA ASN A 359 -31.10 -7.16 3.95
C ASN A 359 -29.58 -7.00 4.10
N ILE A 360 -28.84 -8.09 4.37
CA ILE A 360 -27.36 -8.07 4.40
C ILE A 360 -26.80 -7.76 3.01
N ALA A 361 -27.30 -8.42 1.97
CA ALA A 361 -26.81 -8.21 0.60
C ALA A 361 -27.15 -6.80 0.09
N LYS A 362 -28.35 -6.29 0.37
CA LYS A 362 -28.74 -4.92 0.07
C LYS A 362 -27.87 -3.90 0.82
N GLY A 363 -27.60 -4.13 2.10
CA GLY A 363 -26.70 -3.29 2.88
C GLY A 363 -25.27 -3.24 2.30
N GLN A 364 -24.77 -4.32 1.70
CA GLN A 364 -23.48 -4.31 1.00
C GLN A 364 -23.50 -3.43 -0.26
N VAL A 365 -24.62 -3.36 -0.99
CA VAL A 365 -24.78 -2.45 -2.13
C VAL A 365 -24.76 -0.99 -1.66
N GLU A 366 -25.50 -0.67 -0.60
CA GLU A 366 -25.54 0.69 -0.04
C GLU A 366 -24.15 1.14 0.45
N ILE A 367 -23.39 0.24 1.09
CA ILE A 367 -21.99 0.51 1.49
C ILE A 367 -21.10 0.74 0.27
N ALA A 368 -21.22 -0.10 -0.77
CA ALA A 368 -20.42 0.05 -1.99
C ALA A 368 -20.69 1.39 -2.67
N GLN A 369 -21.94 1.83 -2.72
CA GLN A 369 -22.34 3.14 -3.26
C GLN A 369 -21.76 4.29 -2.44
N ALA A 370 -21.88 4.23 -1.11
CA ALA A 370 -21.31 5.24 -0.23
C ALA A 370 -19.77 5.33 -0.36
N GLN A 371 -19.09 4.18 -0.47
CA GLN A 371 -17.65 4.11 -0.71
C GLN A 371 -17.27 4.72 -2.06
N ARG A 372 -18.02 4.44 -3.13
CA ARG A 372 -17.80 5.04 -4.44
C ARG A 372 -17.94 6.56 -4.39
N LEU A 373 -19.02 7.08 -3.78
CA LEU A 373 -19.24 8.53 -3.64
C LEU A 373 -18.11 9.22 -2.86
N ALA A 374 -17.69 8.62 -1.75
CA ALA A 374 -16.55 9.13 -0.97
C ALA A 374 -15.25 9.14 -1.80
N LEU A 375 -15.03 8.08 -2.60
CA LEU A 375 -13.87 7.98 -3.48
C LEU A 375 -13.92 9.02 -4.61
N SER A 376 -15.09 9.29 -5.19
CA SER A 376 -15.27 10.37 -6.17
C SER A 376 -14.86 11.72 -5.60
N MET A 377 -15.30 12.07 -4.39
CA MET A 377 -14.91 13.32 -3.73
C MET A 377 -13.40 13.36 -3.42
N ALA A 378 -12.81 12.24 -2.99
CA ALA A 378 -11.38 12.15 -2.75
C ALA A 378 -10.57 12.31 -4.06
N ILE A 379 -11.03 11.74 -5.17
CA ILE A 379 -10.40 11.88 -6.49
C ILE A 379 -10.45 13.33 -6.97
N LEU A 380 -11.62 14.00 -6.88
CA LEU A 380 -11.74 15.42 -7.20
C LEU A 380 -10.78 16.27 -6.35
N THR A 381 -10.71 15.98 -5.05
CA THR A 381 -9.74 16.64 -4.15
C THR A 381 -8.30 16.44 -4.61
N GLN A 382 -7.93 15.21 -5.02
CA GLN A 382 -6.60 14.92 -5.55
C GLN A 382 -6.31 15.67 -6.85
N VAL A 383 -7.29 15.83 -7.74
CA VAL A 383 -7.15 16.62 -8.99
C VAL A 383 -6.78 18.06 -8.66
N HIS A 384 -7.49 18.69 -7.72
CA HIS A 384 -7.22 20.07 -7.30
C HIS A 384 -5.85 20.21 -6.65
N VAL A 385 -5.49 19.29 -5.74
CA VAL A 385 -4.17 19.28 -5.08
C VAL A 385 -3.06 19.13 -6.11
N ALA A 386 -3.18 18.18 -7.05
CA ALA A 386 -2.18 17.97 -8.10
C ALA A 386 -2.06 19.19 -9.03
N TYR A 387 -3.17 19.85 -9.36
CA TYR A 387 -3.18 21.07 -10.16
C TYR A 387 -2.44 22.23 -9.46
N HIS A 388 -2.69 22.43 -8.17
CA HIS A 388 -2.00 23.46 -7.39
C HIS A 388 -0.52 23.13 -7.14
N ASP A 389 -0.18 21.87 -6.89
CA ASP A 389 1.22 21.44 -6.78
C ASP A 389 1.96 21.69 -8.09
N PHE A 390 1.39 21.33 -9.25
CA PHE A 390 2.01 21.62 -10.55
C PHE A 390 2.31 23.12 -10.74
N LYS A 391 1.34 23.99 -10.45
CA LYS A 391 1.55 25.45 -10.50
C LYS A 391 2.66 25.91 -9.56
N SER A 392 2.73 25.35 -8.37
CA SER A 392 3.78 25.65 -7.39
C SER A 392 5.16 25.21 -7.89
N ARG A 393 5.28 23.97 -8.38
CA ARG A 393 6.53 23.43 -8.95
C ARG A 393 7.00 24.20 -10.17
N LYS A 394 6.07 24.66 -11.02
CA LYS A 394 6.40 25.49 -12.18
C LYS A 394 7.11 26.78 -11.76
N ARG A 395 6.57 27.50 -10.76
CA ARG A 395 7.20 28.72 -10.21
C ARG A 395 8.52 28.44 -9.52
N GLN A 396 8.63 27.33 -8.78
CA GLN A 396 9.88 26.93 -8.12
C GLN A 396 10.99 26.66 -9.14
N PHE A 397 10.66 25.98 -10.24
CA PHE A 397 11.60 25.75 -11.34
C PHE A 397 12.03 27.06 -12.01
N GLU A 398 11.08 27.95 -12.31
CA GLU A 398 11.37 29.27 -12.87
C GLU A 398 12.33 30.09 -11.99
N LEU A 399 12.06 30.15 -10.68
CA LEU A 399 12.95 30.83 -9.71
C LEU A 399 14.33 30.16 -9.63
N SER A 400 14.38 28.82 -9.68
CA SER A 400 15.65 28.09 -9.64
C SER A 400 16.54 28.37 -10.85
N GLY A 401 15.93 28.58 -12.04
CA GLY A 401 16.66 29.00 -13.23
C GLY A 401 17.27 30.40 -13.07
N GLN A 402 16.51 31.36 -12.52
CA GLN A 402 17.03 32.71 -12.25
C GLN A 402 18.20 32.69 -11.25
N LEU A 403 18.10 31.89 -10.18
CA LEU A 403 19.18 31.73 -9.20
C LEU A 403 20.41 31.06 -9.82
N GLN A 404 20.22 30.04 -10.67
CA GLN A 404 21.31 29.40 -11.39
C GLN A 404 22.07 30.40 -12.27
N ASP A 405 21.36 31.25 -13.02
CA ASP A 405 21.97 32.28 -13.87
C ASP A 405 22.77 33.31 -13.06
N ILE A 406 22.23 33.73 -11.91
CA ILE A 406 22.90 34.67 -10.99
C ILE A 406 24.15 34.04 -10.37
N ASP A 407 24.04 32.82 -9.83
CA ASP A 407 25.17 32.13 -9.18
C ASP A 407 26.28 31.80 -10.18
N ALA A 408 25.92 31.45 -11.43
CA ALA A 408 26.89 31.30 -12.52
C ALA A 408 27.62 32.62 -12.82
N SER A 409 26.89 33.74 -12.88
CA SER A 409 27.47 35.07 -13.10
C SER A 409 28.39 35.50 -11.94
N ILE A 410 28.00 35.23 -10.69
CA ILE A 410 28.83 35.51 -9.49
C ILE A 410 30.12 34.68 -9.53
N TYR A 411 30.03 33.41 -9.89
CA TYR A 411 31.21 32.54 -10.02
C TYR A 411 32.17 33.07 -11.10
N GLU A 412 31.65 33.46 -12.27
CA GLU A 412 32.46 34.04 -13.34
C GLU A 412 33.20 35.33 -12.89
N GLN A 413 32.49 36.24 -12.22
CA GLN A 413 33.10 37.47 -11.70
C GLN A 413 34.15 37.17 -10.62
N THR A 414 33.89 36.20 -9.75
CA THR A 414 34.81 35.80 -8.68
C THR A 414 36.08 35.18 -9.25
N LEU A 415 35.96 34.34 -10.30
CA LEU A 415 37.10 33.81 -11.05
C LEU A 415 37.95 34.92 -11.67
N ASN A 416 37.30 35.94 -12.26
CA ASN A 416 38.02 37.06 -12.86
C ASN A 416 38.77 37.91 -11.82
N GLN A 417 38.18 38.12 -10.63
CA GLN A 417 38.84 38.83 -9.52
C GLN A 417 39.97 38.00 -8.86
N ALA A 418 39.82 36.67 -8.82
CA ALA A 418 40.88 35.78 -8.35
C ALA A 418 42.10 35.87 -9.29
N LYS A 419 41.88 35.90 -10.61
CA LYS A 419 42.96 36.12 -11.61
C LYS A 419 43.66 37.47 -11.46
N SER A 420 42.97 38.51 -10.99
CA SER A 420 43.56 39.83 -10.74
C SER A 420 44.21 39.96 -9.35
N GLY A 421 44.32 38.86 -8.59
CA GLY A 421 44.89 38.86 -7.24
C GLY A 421 44.07 39.64 -6.20
N SER A 422 42.82 40.00 -6.53
CA SER A 422 41.99 40.90 -5.72
C SER A 422 40.97 40.17 -4.84
N GLN A 423 40.94 38.83 -4.87
CA GLN A 423 39.93 38.04 -4.19
C GLN A 423 40.52 36.82 -3.48
N SER A 424 39.92 36.44 -2.34
CA SER A 424 40.34 35.29 -1.53
C SER A 424 39.96 33.97 -2.18
N HIS A 425 40.85 32.96 -2.09
CA HIS A 425 40.61 31.59 -2.55
C HIS A 425 39.34 30.96 -1.92
N LEU A 426 38.97 31.35 -0.69
CA LEU A 426 37.70 30.92 -0.08
C LEU A 426 36.48 31.40 -0.87
N ALA A 427 36.53 32.62 -1.40
CA ALA A 427 35.42 33.19 -2.16
C ALA A 427 35.25 32.46 -3.51
N GLU A 428 36.36 32.06 -4.13
CA GLU A 428 36.37 31.21 -5.32
C GLU A 428 35.71 29.85 -5.03
N ILE A 429 36.16 29.14 -4.00
CA ILE A 429 35.57 27.84 -3.59
C ILE A 429 34.07 27.99 -3.29
N ARG A 430 33.70 29.05 -2.55
CA ARG A 430 32.31 29.29 -2.15
C ARG A 430 31.42 29.57 -3.36
N SER A 431 31.86 30.42 -4.28
CA SER A 431 31.09 30.74 -5.49
C SER A 431 31.00 29.56 -6.47
N ALA A 432 32.08 28.78 -6.62
CA ALA A 432 32.08 27.53 -7.37
C ALA A 432 31.06 26.52 -6.80
N THR A 433 31.08 26.36 -5.47
CA THR A 433 30.13 25.49 -4.75
C THR A 433 28.69 25.96 -4.92
N ALA A 434 28.44 27.27 -4.77
CA ALA A 434 27.11 27.85 -4.94
C ALA A 434 26.57 27.64 -6.36
N SER A 435 27.37 27.93 -7.38
CA SER A 435 27.01 27.72 -8.79
C SER A 435 26.69 26.26 -9.09
N LEU A 436 27.53 25.33 -8.63
CA LEU A 436 27.32 23.89 -8.84
C LEU A 436 26.04 23.38 -8.15
N MET A 437 25.78 23.85 -6.92
CA MET A 437 24.58 23.50 -6.17
C MET A 437 23.32 24.13 -6.77
N ALA A 438 23.40 25.34 -7.32
CA ALA A 438 22.29 26.00 -8.00
C ALA A 438 21.89 25.22 -9.27
N GLU A 439 22.88 24.77 -10.05
CA GLU A 439 22.65 23.93 -11.22
C GLU A 439 22.01 22.59 -10.86
N TYR A 440 22.48 21.91 -9.81
CA TYR A 440 21.81 20.69 -9.33
C TYR A 440 20.38 20.94 -8.85
N ARG A 441 20.15 22.02 -8.08
CA ARG A 441 18.80 22.39 -7.62
C ARG A 441 17.88 22.65 -8.81
N SER A 442 18.38 23.18 -9.92
CA SER A 442 17.62 23.31 -11.16
C SER A 442 17.13 21.94 -11.65
N TYR A 443 18.02 20.93 -11.72
CA TYR A 443 17.62 19.54 -12.03
C TYR A 443 16.62 18.95 -11.03
N GLN A 444 16.78 19.21 -9.74
CA GLN A 444 15.83 18.73 -8.72
C GLN A 444 14.44 19.37 -8.90
N ASN A 445 14.38 20.69 -9.09
CA ASN A 445 13.11 21.40 -9.31
C ASN A 445 12.48 21.01 -10.65
N TYR A 446 13.30 20.73 -11.66
CA TYR A 446 12.81 20.24 -12.94
C TYR A 446 12.24 18.82 -12.83
N ALA A 447 12.96 17.91 -12.16
CA ALA A 447 12.46 16.57 -11.87
C ALA A 447 11.17 16.61 -11.05
N ALA A 448 11.03 17.57 -10.12
CA ALA A 448 9.81 17.79 -9.36
C ALA A 448 8.65 18.31 -10.22
N LEU A 449 8.91 19.25 -11.14
CA LEU A 449 7.92 19.74 -12.12
C LEU A 449 7.47 18.62 -13.07
N GLN A 450 8.41 17.80 -13.53
CA GLN A 450 8.14 16.64 -14.36
C GLN A 450 7.31 15.59 -13.58
N ASN A 451 7.64 15.36 -12.30
CA ASN A 451 6.88 14.47 -11.43
C ASN A 451 5.44 14.96 -11.18
N SER A 452 5.22 16.27 -10.97
CA SER A 452 3.88 16.82 -10.76
C SER A 452 3.03 16.75 -12.03
N CYS A 453 3.63 16.90 -13.21
CA CYS A 453 2.98 16.58 -14.48
C CYS A 453 2.55 15.09 -14.54
N GLY A 454 3.46 14.16 -14.20
CA GLY A 454 3.13 12.73 -14.12
C GLY A 454 2.01 12.44 -13.13
N GLN A 455 1.99 13.15 -11.99
CA GLN A 455 0.93 13.06 -11.00
C GLN A 455 -0.42 13.55 -11.54
N ILE A 456 -0.47 14.64 -12.31
CA ILE A 456 -1.71 15.09 -12.96
C ILE A 456 -2.25 14.00 -13.89
N ILE A 457 -1.41 13.47 -14.79
CA ILE A 457 -1.77 12.41 -15.74
C ILE A 457 -2.33 11.19 -15.00
N ALA A 458 -1.62 10.72 -13.97
CA ALA A 458 -2.07 9.61 -13.13
C ALA A 458 -3.38 9.94 -12.41
N THR A 459 -3.57 11.20 -12.01
CA THR A 459 -4.72 11.63 -11.22
C THR A 459 -6.00 11.70 -12.05
N ILE A 460 -5.89 12.10 -13.32
CA ILE A 460 -7.01 12.09 -14.26
C ILE A 460 -7.25 10.71 -14.89
N GLY A 461 -6.35 9.75 -14.68
CA GLY A 461 -6.49 8.38 -15.17
C GLY A 461 -6.19 8.20 -16.65
N GLU A 462 -5.38 9.08 -17.24
CA GLU A 462 -5.01 9.04 -18.65
C GLU A 462 -3.93 7.96 -18.89
N ASP A 463 -4.22 7.00 -19.77
CA ASP A 463 -3.34 5.86 -20.00
C ASP A 463 -2.10 6.23 -20.82
N PRO A 464 -0.89 5.80 -20.42
CA PRO A 464 0.36 6.08 -21.13
C PRO A 464 0.58 5.27 -22.40
N LEU A 465 -0.29 4.29 -22.68
CA LEU A 465 -0.21 3.41 -23.84
C LEU A 465 -1.56 3.39 -24.57
N PRO A 466 -1.57 3.19 -25.90
CA PRO A 466 -2.79 2.97 -26.64
C PRO A 466 -3.47 1.66 -26.21
N LYS A 467 -4.79 1.57 -26.43
CA LYS A 467 -5.60 0.39 -26.07
C LYS A 467 -5.13 -0.90 -26.76
N THR A 468 -4.49 -0.78 -27.90
CA THR A 468 -3.91 -1.89 -28.66
C THR A 468 -2.48 -1.54 -29.03
N VAL A 469 -1.53 -2.25 -28.44
CA VAL A 469 -0.10 -2.16 -28.78
C VAL A 469 0.17 -3.20 -29.87
N THR A 470 0.76 -2.77 -30.99
CA THR A 470 1.02 -3.65 -32.16
C THR A 470 2.13 -4.66 -31.90
N SER A 471 3.15 -4.28 -31.14
CA SER A 471 4.27 -5.14 -30.71
C SER A 471 4.81 -4.72 -29.35
N HIS A 472 5.18 -5.69 -28.52
CA HIS A 472 5.81 -5.47 -27.21
C HIS A 472 7.34 -5.27 -27.32
N GLU A 473 7.87 -5.02 -28.52
CA GLU A 473 9.26 -4.60 -28.71
C GLU A 473 9.50 -3.21 -28.11
N ILE A 474 10.69 -3.00 -27.52
CA ILE A 474 11.02 -1.70 -26.89
C ILE A 474 10.91 -0.57 -27.91
N LYS A 475 11.43 -0.76 -29.12
CA LYS A 475 11.43 0.28 -30.16
C LYS A 475 10.01 0.76 -30.48
N THR A 476 9.06 -0.17 -30.60
CA THR A 476 7.65 0.13 -30.85
C THR A 476 7.02 0.84 -29.66
N LEU A 477 7.23 0.32 -28.43
CA LEU A 477 6.74 0.96 -27.20
C LEU A 477 7.31 2.37 -27.00
N THR A 478 8.59 2.58 -27.30
CA THR A 478 9.24 3.90 -27.26
C THR A 478 8.57 4.86 -28.25
N GLY A 479 8.26 4.40 -29.46
CA GLY A 479 7.53 5.21 -30.45
C GLY A 479 6.12 5.57 -30.00
N GLU A 480 5.37 4.62 -29.44
CA GLU A 480 4.02 4.85 -28.92
C GLU A 480 4.03 5.82 -27.72
N ILE A 481 4.95 5.65 -26.78
CA ILE A 481 5.10 6.55 -25.62
C ILE A 481 5.50 7.95 -26.08
N LYS A 482 6.42 8.06 -27.06
CA LYS A 482 6.80 9.36 -27.63
C LYS A 482 5.59 10.05 -28.26
N SER A 483 4.82 9.33 -29.07
CA SER A 483 3.60 9.86 -29.69
C SER A 483 2.55 10.27 -28.65
N TRP A 484 2.47 9.57 -27.53
CA TRP A 484 1.56 9.91 -26.43
C TRP A 484 2.02 11.17 -25.68
N LEU A 485 3.32 11.29 -25.39
CA LEU A 485 3.90 12.45 -24.72
C LEU A 485 3.86 13.73 -25.56
N GLN A 486 4.00 13.61 -26.88
CA GLN A 486 4.14 14.74 -27.80
C GLN A 486 2.91 14.95 -28.71
N GLY A 487 1.88 14.12 -28.55
CA GLY A 487 0.68 14.16 -29.38
C GLY A 487 -0.23 15.34 -29.06
N PRO A 488 -1.25 15.59 -29.91
CA PRO A 488 -2.20 16.70 -29.71
C PRO A 488 -3.03 16.57 -28.42
N ALA A 489 -3.17 15.35 -27.88
CA ALA A 489 -3.85 15.07 -26.62
C ALA A 489 -2.91 15.09 -25.40
N ALA A 490 -1.62 15.43 -25.58
CA ALA A 490 -0.66 15.49 -24.49
C ALA A 490 -1.12 16.51 -23.43
N ILE A 491 -1.16 16.05 -22.17
CA ILE A 491 -1.62 16.87 -21.03
C ILE A 491 -0.60 17.93 -20.64
N CYS A 492 0.68 17.57 -20.68
CA CYS A 492 1.78 18.48 -20.40
C CYS A 492 2.54 18.74 -21.69
N ILE A 493 2.63 19.99 -22.07
CA ILE A 493 3.29 20.45 -23.30
C ILE A 493 4.41 21.43 -22.95
N PRO A 494 5.42 21.58 -23.80
CA PRO A 494 6.37 22.68 -23.68
C PRO A 494 5.61 24.01 -23.65
N ALA A 495 5.97 24.89 -22.72
CA ALA A 495 5.45 26.24 -22.66
C ALA A 495 5.79 26.95 -23.98
N ALA A 496 4.82 27.62 -24.58
CA ALA A 496 5.07 28.44 -25.75
C ALA A 496 6.19 29.45 -25.41
N ALA A 497 7.20 29.54 -26.27
CA ALA A 497 8.30 30.47 -26.07
C ALA A 497 7.74 31.88 -25.81
N ALA A 498 7.93 32.39 -24.60
CA ALA A 498 7.63 33.78 -24.32
C ALA A 498 8.47 34.64 -25.29
N PRO A 499 7.91 35.73 -25.86
CA PRO A 499 8.72 36.65 -26.64
C PRO A 499 9.89 37.08 -25.75
N ALA A 500 11.12 36.86 -26.24
CA ALA A 500 12.34 37.06 -25.49
C ALA A 500 12.33 38.44 -24.82
N ALA A 501 12.07 38.47 -23.50
CA ALA A 501 12.33 39.66 -22.72
C ALA A 501 13.84 39.88 -22.81
N ALA A 502 14.23 40.97 -23.47
CA ALA A 502 15.62 41.31 -23.70
C ALA A 502 16.41 41.23 -22.39
N LYS A 503 17.42 40.37 -22.36
CA LYS A 503 18.40 40.32 -21.26
C LYS A 503 18.92 41.75 -21.04
N PRO A 504 18.85 42.32 -19.83
CA PRO A 504 19.49 43.60 -19.58
C PRO A 504 21.00 43.41 -19.73
N ALA A 505 21.57 43.98 -20.78
CA ALA A 505 23.02 44.08 -20.92
C ALA A 505 23.52 45.01 -19.80
N VAL A 506 24.24 44.45 -18.83
CA VAL A 506 24.93 45.23 -17.80
C VAL A 506 26.16 45.86 -18.46
N ALA A 507 25.95 47.04 -19.05
CA ALA A 507 27.03 47.94 -19.45
C ALA A 507 27.13 49.07 -18.40
N ALA A 508 28.23 49.07 -17.66
CA ALA A 508 28.56 50.12 -16.70
C ALA A 508 28.86 51.43 -17.42
N LYS A 509 28.02 52.45 -17.22
CA LYS A 509 28.35 53.86 -17.48
C LYS A 509 27.67 54.73 -16.42
N PRO A 510 28.37 55.66 -15.75
CA PRO A 510 27.74 56.56 -14.80
C PRO A 510 27.02 57.67 -15.58
N ALA A 511 25.71 57.76 -15.41
CA ALA A 511 24.87 58.83 -15.96
C ALA A 511 24.47 59.83 -14.85
N PRO A 512 24.22 61.10 -15.21
CA PRO A 512 24.25 62.23 -14.28
C PRO A 512 22.96 62.38 -13.49
N ALA A 513 23.06 63.11 -12.38
CA ALA A 513 21.97 63.49 -11.51
C ALA A 513 20.81 64.15 -12.28
N ALA A 514 19.74 63.40 -12.45
CA ALA A 514 18.45 63.90 -12.91
C ALA A 514 17.50 64.02 -11.71
N SER A 515 16.89 65.20 -11.63
CA SER A 515 15.95 65.69 -10.62
C SER A 515 14.86 64.69 -10.23
N VAL A 516 14.77 64.45 -8.93
CA VAL A 516 13.70 63.69 -8.28
C VAL A 516 12.37 64.45 -8.41
N GLN A 517 11.53 64.03 -9.35
CA GLN A 517 10.09 64.30 -9.28
C GLN A 517 9.48 63.32 -8.27
N GLN A 518 8.86 63.87 -7.24
CA GLN A 518 8.11 63.11 -6.24
C GLN A 518 6.89 62.43 -6.90
N VAL A 519 6.92 61.10 -6.93
CA VAL A 519 5.75 60.26 -7.19
C VAL A 519 4.98 60.11 -5.87
N PRO A 520 3.64 60.13 -5.85
CA PRO A 520 2.88 60.02 -4.62
C PRO A 520 3.15 58.67 -3.95
N MET A 521 3.78 58.71 -2.79
CA MET A 521 4.00 57.57 -1.90
C MET A 521 2.72 57.35 -1.09
N LEU A 522 2.13 56.16 -1.19
CA LEU A 522 1.52 55.36 -0.10
C LEU A 522 0.59 54.29 -0.70
N ALA A 523 1.18 53.21 -1.22
CA ALA A 523 0.53 51.91 -1.16
C ALA A 523 0.94 51.29 0.18
N SER A 524 0.01 51.15 1.13
CA SER A 524 0.30 50.55 2.42
C SER A 524 0.73 49.10 2.21
N MET A 525 1.99 48.77 2.52
CA MET A 525 2.43 47.38 2.58
C MET A 525 1.57 46.65 3.63
N PRO A 526 1.05 45.45 3.33
CA PRO A 526 0.15 44.74 4.24
C PRO A 526 0.89 44.35 5.53
N ALA A 527 0.22 44.51 6.67
CA ALA A 527 0.75 44.07 7.95
C ALA A 527 0.91 42.54 7.98
N PRO A 528 1.91 41.98 8.69
CA PRO A 528 2.17 40.54 8.70
C PRO A 528 0.96 39.74 9.17
N THR A 529 0.67 38.61 8.53
CA THR A 529 -0.42 37.71 8.95
C THR A 529 0.16 36.52 9.70
N ILE A 530 -0.20 36.36 10.97
CA ILE A 530 0.37 35.36 11.88
C ILE A 530 -0.62 34.21 12.09
N HIS A 531 -0.15 33.00 11.86
CA HIS A 531 -0.77 31.76 12.29
C HIS A 531 0.07 31.16 13.44
N LEU A 532 -0.54 31.01 14.60
CA LEU A 532 0.09 30.44 15.80
C LEU A 532 -0.86 29.37 16.36
N SER A 533 -0.36 28.15 16.53
CA SER A 533 -1.14 27.01 17.03
C SER A 533 -0.38 26.23 18.07
N MET A 534 -1.09 25.66 19.05
CA MET A 534 -0.53 24.78 20.06
C MET A 534 -1.25 23.44 19.99
N ILE A 535 -0.51 22.34 19.81
CA ILE A 535 -1.10 21.01 19.69
C ILE A 535 -0.42 20.04 20.68
N PRO A 536 -1.16 19.47 21.64
CA PRO A 536 -2.56 19.76 22.00
C PRO A 536 -2.71 21.10 22.77
N GLU A 537 -3.88 21.76 22.64
CA GLU A 537 -4.19 23.03 23.32
C GLU A 537 -4.39 22.89 24.84
N THR A 538 -4.63 21.66 25.32
CA THR A 538 -4.75 21.31 26.73
C THR A 538 -3.88 20.11 27.04
N ILE A 539 -3.03 20.24 28.05
CA ILE A 539 -2.11 19.19 28.53
C ILE A 539 -2.35 18.91 30.00
N THR A 540 -2.09 17.68 30.44
CA THR A 540 -1.92 17.41 31.88
C THR A 540 -0.51 17.75 32.32
N LYS A 541 -0.35 18.18 33.57
CA LYS A 541 0.96 18.55 34.13
C LYS A 541 2.00 17.44 33.89
N GLY A 542 3.06 17.75 33.13
CA GLY A 542 4.12 16.80 32.75
C GLY A 542 4.07 16.28 31.31
N GLN A 543 2.99 16.56 30.56
CA GLN A 543 2.92 16.30 29.11
C GLN A 543 3.57 17.44 28.31
N ARG A 544 3.90 17.15 27.05
CA ARG A 544 4.48 18.11 26.11
C ARG A 544 3.41 18.60 25.12
N ALA A 545 3.53 19.85 24.68
CA ALA A 545 2.75 20.43 23.61
C ALA A 545 3.69 21.01 22.55
N THR A 546 3.29 20.93 21.28
CA THR A 546 4.04 21.52 20.17
C THR A 546 3.47 22.88 19.84
N LEU A 547 4.30 23.92 19.97
CA LEU A 547 4.01 25.27 19.52
C LEU A 547 4.47 25.42 18.07
N SER A 548 3.54 25.68 17.17
CA SER A 548 3.80 25.87 15.74
C SER A 548 3.44 27.29 15.32
N TRP A 549 4.30 27.94 14.55
CA TRP A 549 4.04 29.28 14.02
C TRP A 549 4.42 29.42 12.56
N PHE A 550 3.68 30.28 11.86
CA PHE A 550 3.95 30.73 10.51
C PHE A 550 3.48 32.17 10.37
N SER A 551 4.31 33.04 9.79
CA SER A 551 3.95 34.43 9.50
C SER A 551 4.24 34.77 8.05
N LYS A 552 3.23 35.28 7.35
CA LYS A 552 3.36 35.80 5.98
C LYS A 552 3.76 37.29 6.05
N ASP A 553 4.69 37.69 5.20
CA ASP A 553 5.19 39.07 5.08
C ASP A 553 5.96 39.60 6.32
N ALA A 554 6.46 38.69 7.18
CA ALA A 554 7.36 38.99 8.29
C ALA A 554 8.82 38.66 7.98
N ILE A 555 9.74 39.49 8.50
CA ILE A 555 11.19 39.34 8.36
C ILE A 555 11.79 38.69 9.62
N GLU A 556 11.23 39.02 10.79
CA GLU A 556 11.66 38.49 12.09
C GLU A 556 10.45 38.29 13.01
N CYS A 557 10.53 37.32 13.92
CA CYS A 557 9.50 37.06 14.93
C CYS A 557 10.12 36.86 16.31
N LYS A 558 9.41 37.28 17.36
CA LYS A 558 9.83 37.10 18.76
C LYS A 558 8.71 36.48 19.58
N ILE A 559 9.00 35.35 20.23
CA ILE A 559 8.05 34.63 21.08
C ILE A 559 8.40 34.82 22.56
N LYS A 560 7.38 35.12 23.38
CA LYS A 560 7.45 35.19 24.85
C LYS A 560 6.44 34.21 25.47
N PRO A 561 6.66 33.67 26.68
CA PRO A 561 7.86 33.84 27.53
C PRO A 561 9.04 32.96 27.07
N GLU A 562 10.28 33.41 27.36
CA GLU A 562 11.54 32.64 27.34
C GLU A 562 12.10 32.07 26.01
N ILE A 563 11.33 32.04 24.92
CA ILE A 563 11.79 31.47 23.63
C ILE A 563 12.71 32.43 22.85
N GLY A 564 12.39 33.73 22.81
CA GLY A 564 13.24 34.74 22.16
C GLY A 564 12.98 34.90 20.65
N MET A 565 14.03 35.26 19.90
CA MET A 565 13.94 35.49 18.45
C MET A 565 13.89 34.17 17.68
N VAL A 566 12.95 34.07 16.74
CA VAL A 566 12.70 32.88 15.93
C VAL A 566 12.49 33.26 14.46
N PRO A 567 12.80 32.36 13.49
CA PRO A 567 12.47 32.58 12.08
C PRO A 567 10.95 32.72 11.87
N PRO A 568 10.49 33.29 10.74
CA PRO A 568 9.06 33.53 10.46
C PRO A 568 8.18 32.26 10.43
N GLN A 569 8.78 31.08 10.41
CA GLN A 569 8.10 29.79 10.49
C GLN A 569 8.92 28.79 11.32
N GLY A 570 8.26 27.94 12.11
CA GLY A 570 8.92 26.90 12.90
C GLY A 570 7.98 26.19 13.87
N ASP A 571 8.48 25.10 14.45
CA ASP A 571 7.80 24.27 15.44
C ASP A 571 8.74 24.05 16.64
N LEU A 572 8.21 24.09 17.86
CA LEU A 572 8.97 23.89 19.09
C LEU A 572 8.15 23.09 20.12
N GLU A 573 8.74 22.01 20.64
CA GLU A 573 8.12 21.20 21.69
C GLU A 573 8.40 21.80 23.07
N LEU A 574 7.34 22.01 23.87
CA LEU A 574 7.37 22.71 25.15
C LEU A 574 6.67 21.86 26.23
N ALA A 575 7.14 21.95 27.48
CA ALA A 575 6.56 21.26 28.63
C ALA A 575 6.21 22.24 29.77
N PRO A 576 5.24 23.15 29.58
CA PRO A 576 4.90 24.14 30.59
C PRO A 576 4.24 23.49 31.82
N SER A 577 4.67 23.92 33.02
CA SER A 577 4.21 23.35 34.30
C SER A 577 2.93 23.99 34.84
N ARG A 578 2.49 25.10 34.23
CA ARG A 578 1.26 25.86 34.52
C ARG A 578 0.68 26.42 33.22
N THR A 579 -0.61 26.73 33.21
CA THR A 579 -1.25 27.39 32.06
C THR A 579 -0.47 28.63 31.65
N THR A 580 0.07 28.62 30.44
CA THR A 580 0.99 29.64 29.95
C THR A 580 0.47 30.17 28.61
N THR A 581 0.40 31.49 28.47
CA THR A 581 0.08 32.15 27.21
C THR A 581 1.36 32.54 26.51
N TYR A 582 1.58 31.95 25.33
CA TYR A 582 2.66 32.33 24.44
C TYR A 582 2.19 33.46 23.53
N SER A 583 2.97 34.53 23.45
CA SER A 583 2.72 35.65 22.53
C SER A 583 3.85 35.72 21.50
N ILE A 584 3.51 35.77 20.23
CA ILE A 584 4.43 36.05 19.13
C ILE A 584 4.21 37.48 18.63
N ALA A 585 5.30 38.21 18.40
CA ALA A 585 5.31 39.49 17.72
C ALA A 585 6.20 39.37 16.49
N CYS A 586 5.64 39.60 15.30
CA CYS A 586 6.38 39.56 14.04
C CYS A 586 6.38 40.94 13.39
N SER A 587 7.56 41.37 12.92
CA SER A 587 7.78 42.64 12.22
C SER A 587 8.11 42.38 10.75
N GLY A 588 7.56 43.23 9.88
CA GLY A 588 7.83 43.25 8.44
C GLY A 588 7.71 44.67 7.88
N ALA A 589 7.93 44.83 6.58
CA ALA A 589 7.91 46.13 5.93
C ALA A 589 6.54 46.85 6.00
N GLY A 590 5.45 46.11 6.24
CA GLY A 590 4.08 46.63 6.43
C GLY A 590 3.66 46.86 7.89
N GLY A 591 4.58 46.80 8.85
CA GLY A 591 4.31 47.02 10.28
C GLY A 591 4.52 45.77 11.15
N ALA A 592 3.96 45.78 12.36
CA ALA A 592 4.08 44.69 13.32
C ALA A 592 2.71 44.09 13.65
N SER A 593 2.64 42.76 13.71
CA SER A 593 1.46 42.02 14.14
C SER A 593 1.78 41.17 15.35
N THR A 594 0.78 40.91 16.19
CA THR A 594 0.94 40.04 17.36
C THR A 594 -0.12 38.95 17.38
N GLY A 595 0.30 37.73 17.75
CA GLY A 595 -0.58 36.58 17.95
C GLY A 595 -0.39 36.01 19.35
N LYS A 596 -1.43 35.42 19.94
CA LYS A 596 -1.35 34.75 21.23
C LYS A 596 -1.99 33.37 21.15
N VAL A 597 -1.38 32.39 21.79
CA VAL A 597 -1.95 31.07 21.99
C VAL A 597 -1.73 30.65 23.45
N THR A 598 -2.75 30.10 24.07
CA THR A 598 -2.69 29.66 25.47
C THR A 598 -2.72 28.14 25.50
N VAL A 599 -1.78 27.54 26.23
CA VAL A 599 -1.83 26.12 26.55
C VAL A 599 -2.35 25.95 27.97
N ASN A 600 -3.47 25.26 28.11
CA ASN A 600 -4.10 25.00 29.39
C ASN A 600 -3.46 23.79 30.05
N VAL A 601 -2.91 23.95 31.25
CA VAL A 601 -2.36 22.84 32.04
C VAL A 601 -3.39 22.47 33.09
N ILE A 602 -4.04 21.31 32.90
CA ILE A 602 -4.99 20.76 33.85
C ILE A 602 -4.26 19.84 34.83
N GLU A 603 -4.52 20.01 36.12
CA GLU A 603 -4.13 19.04 37.13
C GLU A 603 -5.09 17.84 37.02
N SER A 604 -4.56 16.63 36.91
CA SER A 604 -5.37 15.43 36.73
C SER A 604 -6.20 15.16 38.00
N SER A 605 -7.52 15.42 37.91
CA SER A 605 -8.52 15.01 38.91
C SER A 605 -9.26 13.75 38.41
N PRO A 606 -9.50 12.73 39.25
CA PRO A 606 -10.08 11.47 38.80
C PRO A 606 -11.61 11.46 38.97
N ALA A 607 -12.38 11.80 37.94
CA ALA A 607 -13.77 11.36 37.81
C ALA A 607 -14.39 11.60 36.42
N ALA A 608 -15.03 10.55 35.92
CA ALA A 608 -16.14 10.52 34.96
C ALA A 608 -15.91 11.05 33.52
N LEU A 609 -16.07 10.15 32.54
CA LEU A 609 -17.15 10.19 31.52
C LEU A 609 -16.85 9.21 30.36
N ALA A 610 -17.82 8.36 30.03
CA ALA A 610 -18.11 8.02 28.62
C ALA A 610 -18.65 9.29 27.92
N PRO A 611 -18.85 9.41 26.58
CA PRO A 611 -18.81 8.42 25.48
C PRO A 611 -18.18 8.99 24.15
N VAL A 612 -18.54 8.35 23.03
CA VAL A 612 -18.63 8.86 21.63
C VAL A 612 -17.62 8.29 20.62
N VAL A 613 -18.26 7.70 19.62
CA VAL A 613 -17.79 6.99 18.43
C VAL A 613 -17.44 8.00 17.34
N ALA A 614 -16.29 7.85 16.69
CA ALA A 614 -16.13 8.17 15.27
C ALA A 614 -14.92 7.41 14.69
N ASP A 615 -15.22 6.64 13.65
CA ASP A 615 -14.40 5.66 12.96
C ASP A 615 -13.81 6.33 11.70
N VAL A 616 -12.48 6.35 11.52
CA VAL A 616 -11.85 6.49 10.20
C VAL A 616 -10.57 5.64 10.13
N LYS A 617 -10.53 4.81 9.09
CA LYS A 617 -9.65 3.67 8.84
C LYS A 617 -8.34 4.07 8.15
N LYS A 618 -7.27 3.46 8.66
CA LYS A 618 -5.84 3.34 8.29
C LYS A 618 -5.48 3.13 6.80
N PRO A 619 -4.28 3.60 6.36
CA PRO A 619 -3.43 2.95 5.35
C PRO A 619 -2.17 2.29 5.95
N ALA A 620 -1.62 1.26 5.29
CA ALA A 620 -0.60 0.35 5.81
C ALA A 620 0.72 0.36 5.00
N ALA A 621 1.88 0.21 5.70
CA ALA A 621 3.18 -0.33 5.27
C ALA A 621 4.15 -0.37 6.50
N PRO A 622 5.36 -0.98 6.50
CA PRO A 622 5.91 -2.23 5.93
C PRO A 622 6.30 -3.24 7.07
N ALA A 623 7.02 -4.34 6.74
CA ALA A 623 7.25 -5.52 7.61
C ALA A 623 8.15 -5.30 8.84
N SER A 624 7.68 -5.76 10.02
CA SER A 624 8.21 -5.46 11.35
C SER A 624 8.91 -6.67 12.02
N ARG A 625 10.00 -6.45 12.78
CA ARG A 625 10.83 -7.48 13.45
C ARG A 625 10.10 -8.05 14.67
N ARG A 626 9.82 -9.35 14.71
CA ARG A 626 9.18 -9.99 15.87
C ARG A 626 10.09 -9.95 17.10
N CYS A 627 9.70 -9.19 18.12
CA CYS A 627 10.35 -9.26 19.42
C CYS A 627 10.07 -10.64 20.05
N SER A 628 11.12 -11.34 20.44
CA SER A 628 11.02 -12.65 21.06
C SER A 628 10.45 -12.55 22.48
N SER A 629 9.45 -13.40 22.74
CA SER A 629 8.62 -13.55 23.95
C SER A 629 7.47 -12.54 24.07
N ALA A 630 6.24 -12.92 24.43
CA ALA A 630 5.79 -14.12 25.10
C ALA A 630 4.41 -14.54 24.55
N VAL A 631 4.26 -15.81 24.19
CA VAL A 631 2.93 -16.42 24.13
C VAL A 631 2.46 -16.55 25.57
N LEU A 632 1.70 -15.57 26.05
CA LEU A 632 1.12 -15.62 27.38
C LEU A 632 -0.18 -16.41 27.34
N VAL A 633 -0.13 -17.69 27.72
CA VAL A 633 -1.30 -18.57 27.79
C VAL A 633 -2.03 -18.34 29.12
N LEU A 634 -3.04 -17.46 29.11
CA LEU A 634 -3.92 -17.23 30.25
C LEU A 634 -5.13 -18.16 30.19
N GLY A 635 -5.32 -18.98 31.22
CA GLY A 635 -6.43 -19.93 31.32
C GLY A 635 -7.72 -19.23 31.77
N PHE A 636 -8.86 -19.65 31.24
CA PHE A 636 -10.18 -19.15 31.66
C PHE A 636 -11.11 -20.27 32.09
N ASP A 637 -12.00 -19.99 33.04
CA ASP A 637 -13.11 -20.89 33.35
C ASP A 637 -14.08 -21.01 32.17
N SER A 638 -14.78 -22.14 32.11
CA SER A 638 -15.79 -22.43 31.09
C SER A 638 -16.85 -21.31 31.03
N GLY A 639 -17.04 -20.71 29.85
CA GLY A 639 -18.06 -19.67 29.63
C GLY A 639 -17.77 -18.29 30.24
N ARG A 640 -16.65 -18.12 30.95
CA ARG A 640 -16.28 -16.84 31.60
C ARG A 640 -15.19 -16.11 30.84
N SER A 641 -15.16 -14.79 30.97
CA SER A 641 -14.10 -13.91 30.45
C SER A 641 -13.36 -13.13 31.55
N THR A 642 -13.69 -13.36 32.81
CA THR A 642 -13.04 -12.70 33.96
C THR A 642 -11.61 -13.19 34.12
N ILE A 643 -10.67 -12.27 34.35
CA ILE A 643 -9.26 -12.56 34.62
C ILE A 643 -9.15 -13.00 36.09
N LYS A 644 -8.49 -14.13 36.35
CA LYS A 644 -8.25 -14.60 37.72
C LYS A 644 -7.05 -13.85 38.34
N PRO A 645 -7.05 -13.62 39.67
CA PRO A 645 -5.93 -12.95 40.35
C PRO A 645 -4.55 -13.60 40.12
N GLU A 646 -4.52 -14.93 39.97
CA GLU A 646 -3.30 -15.71 39.67
C GLU A 646 -2.58 -15.32 38.36
N HIS A 647 -3.26 -14.59 37.47
CA HIS A 647 -2.72 -14.15 36.19
C HIS A 647 -2.25 -12.68 36.20
N TYR A 648 -2.40 -11.95 37.30
CA TYR A 648 -2.04 -10.54 37.38
C TYR A 648 -0.51 -10.30 37.31
N ASP A 649 0.31 -11.18 37.90
CA ASP A 649 1.77 -11.05 37.82
C ASP A 649 2.30 -11.25 36.41
N GLN A 650 1.67 -12.13 35.65
CA GLN A 650 1.98 -12.37 34.25
C GLN A 650 1.60 -11.17 33.37
N LEU A 651 0.45 -10.56 33.64
CA LEU A 651 0.01 -9.33 32.97
C LEU A 651 0.87 -8.14 33.35
N LYS A 652 1.39 -8.08 34.58
CA LYS A 652 2.36 -7.07 35.01
C LYS A 652 3.65 -7.16 34.21
N LYS A 653 4.23 -8.35 34.06
CA LYS A 653 5.45 -8.56 33.24
C LYS A 653 5.24 -8.16 31.78
N LEU A 654 4.06 -8.47 31.22
CA LEU A 654 3.70 -8.06 29.86
C LEU A 654 3.55 -6.53 29.76
N ALA A 655 2.95 -5.89 30.74
CA ALA A 655 2.84 -4.43 30.80
C ALA A 655 4.22 -3.76 30.91
N GLU A 656 5.09 -4.23 31.79
CA GLU A 656 6.48 -3.75 31.94
C GLU A 656 7.25 -3.86 30.62
N PHE A 657 7.07 -4.96 29.87
CA PHE A 657 7.64 -5.10 28.52
C PHE A 657 7.12 -4.03 27.55
N LEU A 658 5.80 -3.78 27.53
CA LEU A 658 5.19 -2.79 26.64
C LEU A 658 5.55 -1.35 27.03
N ILE A 659 5.82 -1.09 28.31
CA ILE A 659 6.36 0.18 28.79
C ILE A 659 7.81 0.33 28.33
N LYS A 660 8.63 -0.72 28.46
CA LYS A 660 10.05 -0.72 28.06
C LYS A 660 10.26 -0.51 26.56
N TYR A 661 9.37 -1.03 25.73
CA TYR A 661 9.44 -0.91 24.26
C TYR A 661 8.21 -0.16 23.73
N PRO A 662 8.21 1.19 23.71
CA PRO A 662 7.04 1.99 23.35
C PRO A 662 6.59 1.81 21.89
N GLU A 663 7.50 1.42 20.99
CA GLU A 663 7.20 1.12 19.59
C GLU A 663 6.63 -0.29 19.37
N ALA A 664 6.61 -1.13 20.40
CA ALA A 664 6.08 -2.48 20.28
C ALA A 664 4.55 -2.44 20.10
N THR A 665 4.07 -3.04 19.00
CA THR A 665 2.64 -3.18 18.69
C THR A 665 2.30 -4.65 18.45
N GLY A 666 1.11 -5.08 18.85
CA GLY A 666 0.78 -6.50 18.79
C GLY A 666 -0.68 -6.84 19.03
N ASP A 667 -0.98 -8.12 18.93
CA ASP A 667 -2.31 -8.65 19.10
C ASP A 667 -2.46 -9.55 20.34
N VAL A 668 -3.64 -9.43 20.96
CA VAL A 668 -4.14 -10.29 22.03
C VAL A 668 -5.24 -11.14 21.41
N SER A 669 -4.97 -12.43 21.24
CA SER A 669 -5.80 -13.37 20.51
C SER A 669 -6.55 -14.29 21.46
N GLY A 670 -7.89 -14.20 21.48
CA GLY A 670 -8.75 -15.02 22.33
C GLY A 670 -9.23 -16.30 21.66
N TYR A 671 -9.24 -17.39 22.45
CA TYR A 671 -9.72 -18.72 22.03
C TYR A 671 -10.69 -19.32 23.06
N THR A 672 -11.56 -20.21 22.60
CA THR A 672 -12.50 -21.00 23.42
C THR A 672 -12.33 -22.49 23.14
N ASP A 673 -12.92 -23.31 24.00
CA ASP A 673 -13.17 -24.71 23.67
C ASP A 673 -14.36 -24.85 22.70
N SER A 674 -14.66 -26.08 22.28
CA SER A 674 -15.75 -26.37 21.34
C SER A 674 -17.13 -26.44 22.00
N LYS A 675 -17.26 -26.23 23.32
CA LYS A 675 -18.55 -26.31 23.99
C LYS A 675 -19.36 -25.07 23.63
N LEU A 676 -20.49 -25.27 22.97
CA LEU A 676 -21.41 -24.19 22.62
C LEU A 676 -22.18 -23.77 23.88
N PHE A 677 -22.06 -22.50 24.28
CA PHE A 677 -22.96 -21.93 25.28
C PHE A 677 -24.25 -21.53 24.57
N ILE A 678 -25.25 -22.40 24.62
CA ILE A 678 -26.59 -22.14 24.09
C ILE A 678 -27.30 -21.19 25.06
N ASN A 679 -26.91 -19.93 25.04
CA ASN A 679 -27.76 -18.85 25.54
C ASN A 679 -27.81 -17.81 24.43
N LYS A 680 -29.02 -17.49 23.95
CA LYS A 680 -29.37 -16.79 22.68
C LYS A 680 -28.59 -15.50 22.34
N LYS A 681 -27.70 -15.01 23.21
CA LYS A 681 -26.91 -13.78 23.08
C LYS A 681 -25.38 -13.97 23.01
N MET A 682 -24.83 -15.14 23.36
CA MET A 682 -23.37 -15.35 23.52
C MET A 682 -22.87 -16.61 22.79
N ASP A 683 -22.16 -16.43 21.68
CA ASP A 683 -21.45 -17.52 20.99
C ASP A 683 -19.95 -17.52 21.35
N ASN A 684 -19.24 -18.56 20.91
CA ASN A 684 -17.80 -18.71 21.17
C ASN A 684 -16.94 -17.61 20.51
N ILE A 685 -17.42 -17.01 19.42
CA ILE A 685 -16.76 -15.88 18.76
C ILE A 685 -16.84 -14.63 19.66
N LYS A 686 -18.02 -14.31 20.21
CA LYS A 686 -18.23 -13.21 21.15
C LYS A 686 -17.51 -13.44 22.48
N LEU A 687 -17.51 -14.67 23.00
CA LEU A 687 -16.81 -15.00 24.24
C LEU A 687 -15.28 -14.84 24.10
N SER A 688 -14.72 -15.31 22.99
CA SER A 688 -13.28 -15.13 22.71
C SER A 688 -12.90 -13.66 22.55
N GLN A 689 -13.74 -12.85 21.89
CA GLN A 689 -13.54 -11.39 21.81
C GLN A 689 -13.54 -10.75 23.19
N ARG A 690 -14.53 -11.07 24.04
CA ARG A 690 -14.62 -10.52 25.41
C ARG A 690 -13.40 -10.86 26.27
N ARG A 691 -12.82 -12.04 26.11
CA ARG A 691 -11.56 -12.42 26.81
C ARG A 691 -10.40 -11.55 26.34
N ALA A 692 -10.23 -11.39 25.03
CA ALA A 692 -9.18 -10.56 24.46
C ALA A 692 -9.34 -9.08 24.86
N ASP A 693 -10.57 -8.57 24.83
CA ASP A 693 -10.91 -7.22 25.25
C ASP A 693 -10.65 -7.02 26.74
N ASN A 694 -10.97 -8.00 27.60
CA ASN A 694 -10.70 -7.91 29.03
C ASN A 694 -9.19 -7.82 29.33
N ILE A 695 -8.36 -8.63 28.67
CA ILE A 695 -6.89 -8.54 28.82
C ILE A 695 -6.38 -7.19 28.32
N ARG A 696 -6.82 -6.77 27.13
CA ARG A 696 -6.45 -5.47 26.55
C ARG A 696 -6.84 -4.31 27.47
N ASN A 697 -8.07 -4.28 27.95
CA ASN A 697 -8.58 -3.23 28.81
C ASN A 697 -7.90 -3.25 30.18
N TYR A 698 -7.55 -4.42 30.72
CA TYR A 698 -6.76 -4.51 31.95
C TYR A 698 -5.38 -3.86 31.78
N LEU A 699 -4.69 -4.11 30.65
CA LEU A 699 -3.40 -3.48 30.35
C LEU A 699 -3.50 -1.96 30.14
N ILE A 700 -4.57 -1.50 29.47
CA ILE A 700 -4.83 -0.07 29.25
C ILE A 700 -5.15 0.63 30.58
N ASN A 701 -6.09 0.09 31.35
CA ASN A 701 -6.63 0.76 32.52
C ASN A 701 -5.66 0.74 33.70
N ASN A 702 -4.88 -0.33 33.88
CA ASN A 702 -4.00 -0.49 35.04
C ASN A 702 -2.55 -0.09 34.78
N TYR A 703 -2.11 -0.05 33.52
CA TYR A 703 -0.71 0.24 33.16
C TYR A 703 -0.55 1.33 32.09
N SER A 704 -1.63 2.02 31.73
CA SER A 704 -1.62 3.16 30.79
C SER A 704 -0.97 2.84 29.43
N ILE A 705 -1.05 1.59 28.97
CA ILE A 705 -0.56 1.23 27.63
C ILE A 705 -1.49 1.85 26.59
N ASP A 706 -0.93 2.55 25.60
CA ASP A 706 -1.73 3.17 24.53
C ASP A 706 -2.64 2.12 23.86
N PRO A 707 -3.97 2.32 23.87
CA PRO A 707 -4.94 1.42 23.25
C PRO A 707 -4.65 1.07 21.79
N LYS A 708 -3.97 1.95 21.04
CA LYS A 708 -3.60 1.75 19.63
C LYS A 708 -2.51 0.67 19.45
N ARG A 709 -1.78 0.31 20.51
CA ARG A 709 -0.67 -0.65 20.47
C ARG A 709 -1.10 -2.10 20.66
N ILE A 710 -2.31 -2.33 21.18
CA ILE A 710 -2.83 -3.67 21.49
C ILE A 710 -4.12 -3.91 20.70
N ILE A 711 -4.11 -4.89 19.81
CA ILE A 711 -5.28 -5.28 19.00
C ILE A 711 -5.89 -6.55 19.55
N ALA A 712 -7.14 -6.49 20.04
CA ALA A 712 -7.86 -7.68 20.49
C ALA A 712 -8.47 -8.43 19.30
N LYS A 713 -8.05 -9.69 19.10
CA LYS A 713 -8.56 -10.58 18.05
C LYS A 713 -9.36 -11.73 18.64
N ARG A 714 -10.37 -12.18 17.89
CA ARG A 714 -11.25 -13.30 18.25
C ARG A 714 -11.07 -14.46 17.28
N TYR A 715 -10.99 -15.68 17.83
CA TYR A 715 -10.92 -16.91 17.02
C TYR A 715 -11.95 -17.96 17.44
N GLY A 716 -12.65 -17.78 18.57
CA GLY A 716 -13.56 -18.79 19.10
C GLY A 716 -12.90 -20.17 19.21
N ALA A 717 -13.57 -21.21 18.74
CA ALA A 717 -13.07 -22.59 18.78
C ALA A 717 -12.24 -23.00 17.54
N SER A 718 -11.95 -22.07 16.61
CA SER A 718 -11.42 -22.38 15.28
C SER A 718 -9.95 -22.84 15.25
N ARG A 719 -9.24 -22.80 16.39
CA ARG A 719 -7.80 -23.16 16.51
C ARG A 719 -7.49 -23.86 17.84
N PRO A 720 -7.94 -25.12 18.03
CA PRO A 720 -7.61 -25.89 19.22
C PRO A 720 -6.14 -26.28 19.23
N VAL A 721 -5.52 -26.22 20.40
CA VAL A 721 -4.13 -26.69 20.67
C VAL A 721 -4.11 -28.05 21.39
N ALA A 722 -5.27 -28.52 21.84
CA ALA A 722 -5.47 -29.83 22.43
C ALA A 722 -6.86 -30.40 22.06
N ASP A 723 -7.09 -31.69 22.29
CA ASP A 723 -8.36 -32.33 21.96
C ASP A 723 -9.52 -31.74 22.78
N ASN A 724 -10.57 -31.26 22.12
CA ASN A 724 -11.76 -30.73 22.77
C ASN A 724 -12.66 -31.81 23.41
N ARG A 725 -12.40 -33.09 23.14
CA ARG A 725 -13.17 -34.21 23.71
C ARG A 725 -12.82 -34.46 25.18
N THR A 726 -11.58 -34.18 25.60
CA THR A 726 -11.13 -34.36 26.99
C THR A 726 -11.31 -33.07 27.82
N LYS A 727 -11.43 -33.20 29.15
CA LYS A 727 -11.60 -32.03 30.04
C LYS A 727 -10.35 -31.17 30.05
N GLU A 728 -9.20 -31.83 30.08
CA GLU A 728 -7.86 -31.28 30.10
C GLU A 728 -7.55 -30.56 28.78
N GLY A 729 -7.95 -31.12 27.64
CA GLY A 729 -7.73 -30.48 26.35
C GLY A 729 -8.63 -29.26 26.13
N ARG A 730 -9.89 -29.30 26.60
CA ARG A 730 -10.74 -28.10 26.62
C ARG A 730 -10.15 -26.97 27.45
N GLU A 731 -9.54 -27.28 28.59
CA GLU A 731 -8.88 -26.29 29.43
C GLU A 731 -7.71 -25.61 28.74
N LYS A 732 -6.85 -26.38 28.07
CA LYS A 732 -5.77 -25.83 27.24
C LYS A 732 -6.28 -24.96 26.08
N ASN A 733 -7.48 -25.24 25.56
CA ASN A 733 -8.07 -24.46 24.46
C ASN A 733 -8.71 -23.14 24.92
N ARG A 734 -9.10 -23.01 26.19
CA ARG A 734 -9.64 -21.76 26.77
C ARG A 734 -8.50 -20.81 27.14
N ARG A 735 -7.86 -20.23 26.12
CA ARG A 735 -6.63 -19.45 26.29
C ARG A 735 -6.67 -18.08 25.61
N ILE A 736 -5.70 -17.26 26.01
CA ILE A 736 -5.25 -16.06 25.29
C ILE A 736 -3.86 -16.34 24.73
N GLU A 737 -3.54 -15.77 23.59
CA GLU A 737 -2.16 -15.72 23.08
C GLU A 737 -1.83 -14.27 22.75
N THR A 738 -0.59 -13.87 22.99
CA THR A 738 -0.11 -12.52 22.72
C THR A 738 1.06 -12.55 21.76
N GLN A 739 1.02 -11.70 20.72
CA GLN A 739 2.10 -11.58 19.76
C GLN A 739 2.40 -10.10 19.50
N PHE A 740 3.58 -9.65 19.92
CA PHE A 740 4.03 -8.27 19.76
C PHE A 740 5.23 -8.21 18.80
N ILE A 741 5.27 -7.14 18.02
CA ILE A 741 6.28 -6.86 17.03
C ILE A 741 6.93 -5.53 17.39
N CYS A 742 8.25 -5.46 17.33
CA CYS A 742 9.00 -4.24 17.54
C CYS A 742 9.54 -3.77 16.19
N ASN A 743 9.38 -2.49 15.89
CA ASN A 743 10.02 -1.88 14.74
C ASN A 743 11.46 -1.47 15.06
#